data_AF-A0A0E0J2Z8-F1
#
_entry.id   AF-A0A0E0J2Z8-F1
#
_cell.length_a   1.000
_cell.length_b   1.000
_cell.length_c   1.000
_cell.angle_alpha   90.00
_cell.angle_beta   90.00
_cell.angle_gamma   90.00
#
_symmetry.space_group_name_H-M   'P 1'
#
loop_
_entity.id
_entity.type
_entity.pdbx_description
1 polymer ?
#
loop_
_entity_poly.entity_id
_entity_poly.type
_entity_poly.pdbx_seq_one_letter_code
_entity_poly.pdbx_strand_id
1 'polypeptide(L)'
;MMMRCGWSAAAVVAVVVMVGVMVASPVAGELARVEHPTKEDGSLAVLVVGDWGRKGQYNQTLVATQMGVIGEELAADFILSTGDNFYNDGLTGDNDTASFQESFTNIYTADSLQKPWYIVLGNHDYTGDALAQQSPAIRAVDSRWTSINKSFIVDSDIAEFFLVDTVPFVQKYWNESKFDWRQVAPRDTYLSTLLTDLGDAMSQSNATWKIVVGHHTISSGCEHGNTTDLVAMLLPVLKTYGADMYINGHDHCLQRITSIDSPLEFITSGGGSRAWAGKFKQTSDKLEFIYDGQGFLSMQLTMAEASFAFYDVTGAVLYSWQLANHSLLFSPRDEQSGGAAAAAGDRAARSAMDAPVITLLVFLVAVAAATAAAEMPRMEHPRKGDGSLSLLAVGDWGRRGAYNQSMVAAQMGIVGEKMDIDFVISTGDNFYKNGLTGVDDKAFEESFSDIYTAKSLHKPWYTVLGNHDYRGDALAQLSPVLRKVDSRWICIKSFVVSAEIADFFFVDTTPFVLKYWTDPKNSKYDWRGVSPRETYIANVLKDLEDALEQSKAPWKIVVGHHAIRSVSQHGDTKELLEHLLPILKAHGVDLYLNGHDHCLEHISSRDSKIQYLTSGAGSKAWRGVQTANTDKVEFFYDGQGFMSLRLTAAEASLAFYDVAGKILHIWMVAKPATGH
;
A
#
# COMPACT_ATOMS: atom_id res chain seq x y z
N MET A 1 -9.84 -24.23 62.28
CA MET A 1 -8.75 -25.06 61.73
C MET A 1 -8.82 -24.92 60.22
N MET A 2 -7.81 -24.30 59.59
CA MET A 2 -7.79 -24.05 58.14
C MET A 2 -7.44 -25.32 57.38
N MET A 3 -8.00 -25.50 56.18
CA MET A 3 -7.39 -26.35 55.14
C MET A 3 -7.31 -25.57 53.83
N ARG A 4 -6.15 -25.70 53.17
CA ARG A 4 -5.78 -25.01 51.93
C ARG A 4 -5.90 -25.98 50.76
N CYS A 5 -6.36 -25.47 49.62
CA CYS A 5 -5.90 -25.81 48.27
C CYS A 5 -6.13 -24.54 47.42
N GLY A 6 -5.22 -24.06 46.56
CA GLY A 6 -3.98 -24.66 46.10
C GLY A 6 -3.88 -24.51 44.58
N TRP A 7 -3.77 -23.27 44.08
CA TRP A 7 -3.60 -22.99 42.66
C TRP A 7 -2.13 -22.74 42.34
N SER A 8 -1.56 -23.57 41.48
CA SER A 8 -0.21 -23.45 40.96
C SER A 8 -0.20 -22.53 39.74
N ALA A 9 0.30 -21.30 39.89
CA ALA A 9 0.61 -20.44 38.76
C ALA A 9 1.94 -20.88 38.13
N ALA A 10 1.92 -21.30 36.87
CA ALA A 10 3.13 -21.45 36.08
C ALA A 10 3.63 -20.06 35.66
N ALA A 11 4.80 -19.65 36.15
CA ALA A 11 5.41 -18.40 35.76
C ALA A 11 6.01 -18.53 34.35
N VAL A 12 5.33 -17.95 33.35
CA VAL A 12 5.95 -17.66 32.06
C VAL A 12 6.87 -16.46 32.27
N VAL A 13 8.18 -16.71 32.26
CA VAL A 13 9.20 -15.65 32.29
C VAL A 13 9.26 -15.02 30.89
N ALA A 14 8.45 -14.00 30.67
CA ALA A 14 8.64 -13.09 29.54
C ALA A 14 9.87 -12.23 29.83
N VAL A 15 10.98 -12.51 29.13
CA VAL A 15 12.17 -11.64 29.16
C VAL A 15 11.86 -10.42 28.30
N VAL A 16 11.22 -9.42 28.90
CA VAL A 16 11.10 -8.08 28.31
C VAL A 16 12.45 -7.40 28.46
N VAL A 17 13.24 -7.40 27.38
CA VAL A 17 14.44 -6.55 27.29
C VAL A 17 13.96 -5.10 27.10
N MET A 18 13.69 -4.41 28.21
CA MET A 18 13.59 -2.95 28.17
C MET A 18 14.99 -2.40 27.93
N VAL A 19 15.29 -1.98 26.70
CA VAL A 19 16.35 -0.99 26.45
C VAL A 19 15.84 0.32 27.05
N GLY A 20 16.24 0.58 28.30
CA GLY A 20 15.83 1.77 29.02
C GLY A 20 16.52 2.99 28.43
N VAL A 21 15.75 3.84 27.74
CA VAL A 21 16.22 5.15 27.25
C VAL A 21 16.65 6.01 28.45
N MET A 22 17.95 6.05 28.72
CA MET A 22 18.51 6.99 29.69
C MET A 22 18.60 8.37 29.04
N VAL A 23 17.76 9.29 29.50
CA VAL A 23 17.88 10.71 29.16
C VAL A 23 18.78 11.37 30.19
N ALA A 24 19.99 11.75 29.77
CA ALA A 24 20.83 12.63 30.59
C ALA A 24 20.13 13.99 30.70
N SER A 25 19.95 14.51 31.93
CA SER A 25 19.40 15.86 32.11
C SER A 25 20.47 16.87 31.68
N PRO A 26 20.21 17.73 30.67
CA PRO A 26 21.23 18.63 30.14
C PRO A 26 21.65 19.67 31.19
N VAL A 27 22.92 20.08 31.12
CA VAL A 27 23.35 21.34 31.73
C VAL A 27 22.66 22.48 30.96
N ALA A 28 22.30 23.57 31.63
CA ALA A 28 21.56 24.66 30.98
C ALA A 28 22.37 25.28 29.83
N GLY A 29 21.95 25.04 28.58
CA GLY A 29 22.65 25.47 27.36
C GLY A 29 23.23 24.34 26.49
N GLU A 30 22.88 23.06 26.75
CA GLU A 30 23.32 21.94 25.91
C GLU A 30 22.14 21.20 25.25
N LEU A 31 22.35 20.68 24.04
CA LEU A 31 21.41 19.76 23.38
C LEU A 31 21.26 18.49 24.21
N ALA A 32 20.02 18.08 24.48
CA ALA A 32 19.74 16.85 25.20
C ALA A 32 20.25 15.63 24.43
N ARG A 33 20.77 14.62 25.14
CA ARG A 33 21.35 13.40 24.56
C ARG A 33 20.51 12.16 24.88
N VAL A 34 20.46 11.24 23.93
CA VAL A 34 19.87 9.89 24.06
C VAL A 34 20.88 8.87 23.59
N GLU A 35 21.24 7.94 24.48
CA GLU A 35 22.13 6.83 24.14
C GLU A 35 21.39 5.75 23.34
N HIS A 36 22.01 5.27 22.26
CA HIS A 36 21.63 4.07 21.51
C HIS A 36 22.90 3.34 21.04
N PRO A 37 23.48 2.45 21.86
CA PRO A 37 24.78 1.83 21.55
C PRO A 37 24.72 0.96 20.28
N THR A 38 25.88 0.78 19.65
CA THR A 38 26.02 -0.11 18.47
C THR A 38 25.72 -1.58 18.77
N LYS A 39 25.56 -2.38 17.70
CA LYS A 39 25.54 -3.84 17.77
C LYS A 39 26.87 -4.39 18.32
N GLU A 40 26.87 -5.64 18.81
CA GLU A 40 28.06 -6.29 19.37
C GLU A 40 29.25 -6.40 18.38
N ASP A 41 29.00 -6.32 17.07
CA ASP A 41 30.02 -6.31 16.03
C ASP A 41 30.59 -4.90 15.71
N GLY A 42 30.11 -3.87 16.40
CA GLY A 42 30.50 -2.47 16.18
C GLY A 42 29.88 -1.82 14.94
N SER A 43 28.79 -2.40 14.41
CA SER A 43 28.00 -1.81 13.32
C SER A 43 26.68 -1.20 13.81
N LEU A 44 26.08 -0.37 12.96
CA LEU A 44 24.77 0.26 13.19
C LEU A 44 23.97 0.26 11.89
N ALA A 45 22.72 -0.20 11.92
CA ALA A 45 21.79 -0.23 10.80
C ALA A 45 20.57 0.65 11.07
N VAL A 46 20.36 1.66 10.22
CA VAL A 46 19.34 2.70 10.41
C VAL A 46 18.47 2.81 9.17
N LEU A 47 17.16 2.95 9.36
CA LEU A 47 16.23 3.35 8.29
C LEU A 47 15.85 4.83 8.46
N VAL A 48 15.67 5.56 7.36
CA VAL A 48 15.28 6.98 7.38
C VAL A 48 14.08 7.21 6.47
N VAL A 49 13.07 7.92 6.98
CA VAL A 49 11.84 8.24 6.24
C VAL A 49 11.32 9.64 6.62
N GLY A 50 10.91 10.44 5.63
CA GLY A 50 10.30 11.75 5.82
C GLY A 50 8.92 11.83 5.19
N ASP A 51 8.13 12.82 5.59
CA ASP A 51 6.96 13.28 4.86
C ASP A 51 5.89 12.17 4.68
N TRP A 52 5.67 11.39 5.75
CA TRP A 52 5.04 10.08 5.66
C TRP A 52 3.62 9.99 6.24
N GLY A 53 3.25 10.73 7.28
CA GLY A 53 2.02 10.45 8.05
C GLY A 53 0.73 10.81 7.33
N ARG A 54 0.12 9.85 6.62
CA ARG A 54 -1.11 10.05 5.83
C ARG A 54 -2.14 8.96 6.06
N LYS A 55 -2.23 8.41 7.27
CA LYS A 55 -3.24 7.40 7.65
C LYS A 55 -3.25 6.17 6.72
N GLY A 56 -2.07 5.75 6.23
CA GLY A 56 -1.89 4.67 5.27
C GLY A 56 -2.13 5.03 3.79
N GLN A 57 -2.52 6.28 3.49
CA GLN A 57 -2.75 6.74 2.12
C GLN A 57 -1.45 7.06 1.37
N TYR A 58 -1.55 7.29 0.05
CA TYR A 58 -0.43 7.66 -0.82
C TYR A 58 0.77 6.72 -0.64
N ASN A 59 0.56 5.42 -0.78
CA ASN A 59 1.60 4.39 -0.62
C ASN A 59 2.34 4.34 0.74
N GLN A 60 1.93 5.11 1.77
CA GLN A 60 2.58 5.06 3.08
C GLN A 60 2.67 3.62 3.63
N THR A 61 1.59 2.83 3.50
CA THR A 61 1.61 1.41 3.93
C THR A 61 2.54 0.54 3.09
N LEU A 62 2.78 0.86 1.81
CA LEU A 62 3.74 0.14 0.97
C LEU A 62 5.17 0.50 1.39
N VAL A 63 5.47 1.78 1.61
CA VAL A 63 6.76 2.22 2.18
C VAL A 63 7.00 1.52 3.51
N ALA A 64 6.02 1.52 4.43
CA ALA A 64 6.10 0.83 5.72
C ALA A 64 6.32 -0.69 5.59
N THR A 65 5.69 -1.33 4.60
CA THR A 65 5.89 -2.77 4.33
C THR A 65 7.32 -3.05 3.89
N GLN A 66 7.87 -2.26 2.97
CA GLN A 66 9.23 -2.44 2.47
C GLN A 66 10.29 -2.03 3.51
N MET A 67 10.04 -1.00 4.32
CA MET A 67 10.83 -0.71 5.52
C MET A 67 10.85 -1.91 6.48
N GLY A 68 9.75 -2.64 6.61
CA GLY A 68 9.69 -3.88 7.38
C GLY A 68 10.58 -4.99 6.82
N VAL A 69 10.55 -5.22 5.50
CA VAL A 69 11.39 -6.22 4.81
C VAL A 69 12.87 -5.87 4.94
N ILE A 70 13.26 -4.66 4.56
CA ILE A 70 14.67 -4.20 4.61
C ILE A 70 15.16 -4.06 6.06
N GLY A 71 14.30 -3.64 6.99
CA GLY A 71 14.62 -3.59 8.41
C GLY A 71 14.92 -4.96 9.02
N GLU A 72 14.28 -6.03 8.52
CA GLU A 72 14.58 -7.40 8.91
C GLU A 72 15.91 -7.86 8.30
N GLU A 73 16.12 -7.61 7.00
CA GLU A 73 17.35 -7.98 6.28
C GLU A 73 18.61 -7.34 6.88
N LEU A 74 18.54 -6.05 7.23
CA LEU A 74 19.65 -5.30 7.83
C LEU A 74 19.73 -5.44 9.36
N ALA A 75 18.75 -6.11 9.97
CA ALA A 75 18.51 -6.09 11.42
C ALA A 75 18.60 -4.67 12.00
N ALA A 76 17.69 -3.78 11.58
CA ALA A 76 17.70 -2.37 11.92
C ALA A 76 17.65 -2.12 13.44
N ASP A 77 18.46 -1.17 13.92
CA ASP A 77 18.57 -0.79 15.33
C ASP A 77 17.51 0.26 15.69
N PHE A 78 17.32 1.25 14.82
CA PHE A 78 16.30 2.30 14.96
C PHE A 78 15.90 2.93 13.61
N ILE A 79 14.86 3.77 13.68
CA ILE A 79 14.36 4.56 12.56
C ILE A 79 14.56 6.05 12.87
N LEU A 80 14.97 6.82 11.87
CA LEU A 80 14.99 8.28 11.89
C LEU A 80 13.79 8.83 11.09
N SER A 81 13.03 9.75 11.68
CA SER A 81 12.10 10.58 10.94
C SER A 81 12.72 11.95 10.64
N THR A 82 12.71 12.36 9.37
CA THR A 82 13.11 13.71 8.93
C THR A 82 11.94 14.72 8.98
N GLY A 83 10.89 14.43 9.74
CA GLY A 83 9.76 15.34 9.98
C GLY A 83 8.65 15.27 8.94
N ASP A 84 7.66 16.15 9.14
CA ASP A 84 6.32 16.06 8.54
C ASP A 84 5.66 14.71 8.86
N ASN A 85 5.59 14.46 10.17
CA ASN A 85 5.14 13.20 10.73
C ASN A 85 3.62 13.00 10.63
N PHE A 86 2.83 14.09 10.54
CA PHE A 86 1.38 14.01 10.41
C PHE A 86 0.82 15.08 9.46
N TYR A 87 0.09 14.63 8.44
CA TYR A 87 -0.55 15.50 7.44
C TYR A 87 -2.08 15.54 7.54
N ASN A 88 -2.73 16.62 7.10
CA ASN A 88 -2.11 17.83 6.53
C ASN A 88 -1.76 18.89 7.58
N ASP A 89 -2.20 18.75 8.83
CA ASP A 89 -2.00 19.78 9.87
C ASP A 89 -1.73 19.14 11.25
N GLY A 90 -0.63 18.39 11.34
CA GLY A 90 -0.09 17.84 12.59
C GLY A 90 -1.03 16.90 13.34
N LEU A 91 -0.81 16.79 14.65
CA LEU A 91 -1.80 16.27 15.60
C LEU A 91 -2.63 17.43 16.15
N THR A 92 -3.90 17.22 16.47
CA THR A 92 -4.74 18.30 17.05
C THR A 92 -4.51 18.55 18.55
N GLY A 93 -3.78 17.66 19.22
CA GLY A 93 -3.44 17.71 20.64
C GLY A 93 -2.79 16.40 21.11
N ASP A 94 -2.34 16.35 22.37
CA ASP A 94 -1.74 15.15 22.98
C ASP A 94 -2.76 14.01 23.23
N ASN A 95 -4.05 14.33 23.09
CA ASN A 95 -5.16 13.40 23.11
C ASN A 95 -5.60 12.90 21.72
N ASP A 96 -4.98 13.34 20.62
CA ASP A 96 -5.25 12.89 19.25
C ASP A 96 -4.61 11.53 18.95
N THR A 97 -4.86 10.58 19.85
CA THR A 97 -4.34 9.22 19.81
C THR A 97 -4.82 8.45 18.58
N ALA A 98 -6.00 8.81 18.05
CA ALA A 98 -6.54 8.22 16.84
C ALA A 98 -5.72 8.60 15.59
N SER A 99 -5.47 9.89 15.34
CA SER A 99 -4.67 10.30 14.16
C SER A 99 -3.23 9.83 14.27
N PHE A 100 -2.69 9.78 15.49
CA PHE A 100 -1.41 9.17 15.80
C PHE A 100 -1.39 7.68 15.43
N GLN A 101 -2.32 6.87 15.97
CA GLN A 101 -2.37 5.43 15.68
C GLN A 101 -2.64 5.13 14.20
N GLU A 102 -3.57 5.85 13.56
CA GLU A 102 -3.90 5.68 12.14
C GLU A 102 -2.71 5.97 11.22
N SER A 103 -1.84 6.92 11.58
CA SER A 103 -0.70 7.34 10.75
C SER A 103 0.63 6.68 11.15
N PHE A 104 0.75 6.13 12.36
CA PHE A 104 1.98 5.55 12.89
C PHE A 104 1.80 4.11 13.36
N THR A 105 1.18 3.89 14.52
CA THR A 105 1.10 2.59 15.20
C THR A 105 0.49 1.48 14.33
N ASN A 106 -0.58 1.78 13.60
CA ASN A 106 -1.29 0.82 12.76
C ASN A 106 -0.63 0.60 11.38
N ILE A 107 0.40 1.38 11.04
CA ILE A 107 1.06 1.37 9.73
C ILE A 107 2.42 0.66 9.81
N TYR A 108 3.27 1.08 10.76
CA TYR A 108 4.62 0.52 10.93
C TYR A 108 4.59 -0.67 11.90
N THR A 109 3.91 -1.74 11.50
CA THR A 109 3.57 -2.90 12.37
C THR A 109 4.54 -4.07 12.27
N ALA A 110 5.49 -4.07 11.33
CA ALA A 110 6.49 -5.13 11.20
C ALA A 110 7.38 -5.24 12.45
N ASP A 111 7.80 -6.46 12.80
CA ASP A 111 8.62 -6.75 14.00
C ASP A 111 9.97 -6.00 13.97
N SER A 112 10.61 -5.96 12.79
CA SER A 112 11.82 -5.17 12.51
C SER A 112 11.65 -3.65 12.70
N LEU A 113 10.41 -3.14 12.69
CA LEU A 113 10.07 -1.73 12.97
C LEU A 113 9.58 -1.50 14.40
N GLN A 114 9.58 -2.53 15.26
CA GLN A 114 9.31 -2.41 16.70
C GLN A 114 10.56 -1.95 17.46
N LYS A 115 11.16 -0.87 16.96
CA LYS A 115 12.42 -0.24 17.39
C LYS A 115 12.17 1.20 17.80
N PRO A 116 13.12 1.91 18.43
CA PRO A 116 13.01 3.35 18.63
C PRO A 116 12.86 4.09 17.30
N TRP A 117 11.99 5.11 17.30
CA TRP A 117 11.85 6.08 16.21
C TRP A 117 12.26 7.45 16.76
N TYR A 118 13.35 8.01 16.25
CA TYR A 118 13.83 9.34 16.64
C TYR A 118 13.28 10.39 15.69
N ILE A 119 12.61 11.40 16.25
CA ILE A 119 11.68 12.25 15.51
C ILE A 119 12.13 13.70 15.43
N VAL A 120 12.46 14.16 14.23
CA VAL A 120 12.47 15.59 13.85
C VAL A 120 11.03 16.06 13.58
N LEU A 121 10.74 17.34 13.81
CA LEU A 121 9.46 17.96 13.43
C LEU A 121 9.60 18.74 12.12
N GLY A 122 8.60 18.62 11.24
CA GLY A 122 8.49 19.38 10.00
C GLY A 122 7.49 20.52 10.06
N ASN A 123 7.31 21.23 8.95
CA ASN A 123 6.44 22.40 8.93
C ASN A 123 4.95 22.05 9.05
N HIS A 124 4.52 20.86 8.64
CA HIS A 124 3.13 20.38 8.82
C HIS A 124 2.87 19.89 10.25
N ASP A 125 3.90 19.41 10.97
CA ASP A 125 3.80 19.12 12.40
C ASP A 125 3.50 20.38 13.21
N TYR A 126 4.11 21.49 12.80
CA TYR A 126 3.91 22.81 13.38
C TYR A 126 2.57 23.49 13.02
N THR A 127 1.82 23.06 12.00
CA THR A 127 0.46 23.61 11.76
C THR A 127 -0.63 22.95 12.61
N GLY A 128 -0.29 21.85 13.31
CA GLY A 128 -1.04 21.30 14.43
C GLY A 128 -0.42 21.68 15.78
N ASP A 129 -0.59 20.81 16.78
CA ASP A 129 0.07 20.88 18.08
C ASP A 129 1.46 20.20 18.00
N ALA A 130 2.52 21.01 17.90
CA ALA A 130 3.89 20.50 17.83
C ALA A 130 4.35 19.88 19.16
N LEU A 131 3.84 20.38 20.28
CA LEU A 131 4.16 19.89 21.63
C LEU A 131 3.50 18.54 21.94
N ALA A 132 2.37 18.23 21.31
CA ALA A 132 1.69 16.94 21.43
C ALA A 132 2.65 15.79 21.07
N GLN A 133 3.43 15.94 20.00
CA GLN A 133 4.41 14.93 19.55
C GLN A 133 5.58 14.73 20.53
N GLN A 134 5.80 15.66 21.46
CA GLN A 134 6.81 15.57 22.52
C GLN A 134 6.20 15.14 23.87
N SER A 135 4.87 15.01 23.94
CA SER A 135 4.16 14.69 25.18
C SER A 135 4.43 13.25 25.66
N PRO A 136 4.45 13.01 26.99
CA PRO A 136 4.40 11.66 27.55
C PRO A 136 3.12 10.90 27.17
N ALA A 137 2.03 11.60 26.85
CA ALA A 137 0.75 10.99 26.49
C ALA A 137 0.82 10.28 25.14
N ILE A 138 1.36 10.92 24.10
CA ILE A 138 1.59 10.29 22.79
C ILE A 138 2.58 9.13 22.90
N ARG A 139 3.67 9.30 23.67
CA ARG A 139 4.63 8.21 23.93
C ARG A 139 4.03 7.01 24.70
N ALA A 140 2.97 7.22 25.47
CA ALA A 140 2.23 6.15 26.13
C ALA A 140 1.27 5.40 25.19
N VAL A 141 0.95 5.95 24.01
CA VAL A 141 0.21 5.25 22.94
C VAL A 141 1.12 4.25 22.24
N ASP A 142 2.37 4.64 21.97
CA ASP A 142 3.37 3.80 21.30
C ASP A 142 4.78 4.16 21.80
N SER A 143 5.39 3.26 22.57
CA SER A 143 6.64 3.51 23.27
C SER A 143 7.87 3.65 22.36
N ARG A 144 7.72 3.35 21.06
CA ARG A 144 8.77 3.56 20.05
C ARG A 144 9.02 5.04 19.80
N TRP A 145 8.01 5.88 20.01
CA TRP A 145 8.02 7.29 19.65
C TRP A 145 8.96 8.13 20.51
N THR A 146 10.06 8.62 19.91
CA THR A 146 11.11 9.36 20.60
C THR A 146 11.34 10.75 19.99
N SER A 147 10.46 11.69 20.35
CA SER A 147 10.76 13.13 20.29
C SER A 147 10.93 13.64 21.72
N ILE A 148 12.16 13.83 22.19
CA ILE A 148 12.43 14.29 23.58
C ILE A 148 12.56 15.80 23.71
N ASN A 149 12.87 16.49 22.62
CA ASN A 149 12.99 17.94 22.51
C ASN A 149 12.89 18.33 21.02
N LYS A 150 12.79 19.62 20.71
CA LYS A 150 12.75 20.11 19.31
C LYS A 150 14.07 19.87 18.58
N SER A 151 15.20 20.00 19.28
CA SER A 151 16.51 19.56 18.83
C SER A 151 17.20 18.74 19.91
N PHE A 152 17.83 17.63 19.54
CA PHE A 152 18.51 16.70 20.46
C PHE A 152 19.51 15.81 19.69
N ILE A 153 20.34 15.07 20.43
CA ILE A 153 21.37 14.18 19.88
C ILE A 153 21.00 12.73 20.20
N VAL A 154 21.15 11.84 19.23
CA VAL A 154 21.25 10.39 19.47
C VAL A 154 22.72 10.01 19.36
N ASP A 155 23.28 9.49 20.45
CA ASP A 155 24.67 9.03 20.52
C ASP A 155 24.70 7.51 20.35
N SER A 156 25.52 7.04 19.42
CA SER A 156 25.62 5.63 19.04
C SER A 156 27.08 5.16 18.93
N ASP A 157 27.97 5.66 19.80
CA ASP A 157 29.40 5.35 19.91
C ASP A 157 30.24 5.69 18.66
N ILE A 158 29.92 5.06 17.52
CA ILE A 158 30.55 5.29 16.21
C ILE A 158 29.95 6.50 15.48
N ALA A 159 28.70 6.88 15.80
CA ALA A 159 27.97 7.92 15.10
C ALA A 159 27.16 8.77 16.10
N GLU A 160 27.12 10.08 15.86
CA GLU A 160 26.19 10.98 16.53
C GLU A 160 25.22 11.58 15.51
N PHE A 161 23.93 11.48 15.81
CA PHE A 161 22.84 12.03 15.01
C PHE A 161 22.32 13.29 15.68
N PHE A 162 22.63 14.45 15.11
CA PHE A 162 22.17 15.75 15.58
C PHE A 162 20.81 16.05 14.94
N LEU A 163 19.72 15.78 15.65
CA LEU A 163 18.37 16.08 15.20
C LEU A 163 18.08 17.56 15.46
N VAL A 164 17.82 18.32 14.40
CA VAL A 164 17.77 19.79 14.41
C VAL A 164 16.41 20.30 13.93
N ASP A 165 15.78 21.14 14.74
CA ASP A 165 14.55 21.86 14.37
C ASP A 165 14.84 22.95 13.33
N THR A 166 14.53 22.63 12.08
CA THR A 166 14.75 23.53 10.94
C THR A 166 13.58 24.48 10.68
N VAL A 167 12.42 24.31 11.33
CA VAL A 167 11.20 25.08 11.00
C VAL A 167 11.35 26.59 11.28
N PRO A 168 11.98 27.04 12.38
CA PRO A 168 12.22 28.47 12.63
C PRO A 168 13.16 29.17 11.63
N PHE A 169 13.98 28.43 10.87
CA PHE A 169 14.83 29.03 9.83
C PHE A 169 14.00 29.63 8.69
N VAL A 170 12.81 29.08 8.39
CA VAL A 170 11.98 29.60 7.30
C VAL A 170 11.19 30.83 7.76
N GLN A 171 11.72 32.03 7.47
CA GLN A 171 11.13 33.31 7.89
C GLN A 171 9.65 33.48 7.46
N LYS A 172 9.24 32.88 6.32
CA LYS A 172 7.84 32.87 5.89
C LYS A 172 6.92 32.26 6.95
N TYR A 173 7.29 31.11 7.51
CA TYR A 173 6.48 30.41 8.50
C TYR A 173 6.43 31.16 9.81
N TRP A 174 7.55 31.76 10.24
CA TRP A 174 7.60 32.59 11.44
C TRP A 174 6.56 33.74 11.41
N ASN A 175 6.28 34.27 10.23
CA ASN A 175 5.32 35.34 10.03
C ASN A 175 3.85 34.85 9.83
N GLU A 176 3.61 33.53 9.77
CA GLU A 176 2.28 32.94 9.64
C GLU A 176 1.73 32.50 11.01
N SER A 177 0.56 33.00 11.41
CA SER A 177 -0.03 32.77 12.74
C SER A 177 -0.58 31.36 12.99
N LYS A 178 -0.50 30.46 12.00
CA LYS A 178 -0.97 29.07 12.10
C LYS A 178 0.08 28.11 12.66
N PHE A 179 1.33 28.57 12.80
CA PHE A 179 2.45 27.75 13.26
C PHE A 179 2.57 27.80 14.79
N ASP A 180 2.81 26.63 15.40
CA ASP A 180 2.93 26.48 16.85
C ASP A 180 4.30 26.88 17.40
N TRP A 181 4.44 28.17 17.67
CA TRP A 181 5.64 28.74 18.31
C TRP A 181 5.67 28.60 19.84
N ARG A 182 4.80 27.79 20.46
CA ARG A 182 4.88 27.52 21.91
C ARG A 182 6.23 26.86 22.24
N GLN A 183 6.82 27.31 23.35
CA GLN A 183 8.16 26.93 23.81
C GLN A 183 9.30 27.19 22.79
N VAL A 184 9.09 28.06 21.80
CA VAL A 184 10.15 28.58 20.92
C VAL A 184 10.51 30.00 21.39
N ALA A 185 11.79 30.26 21.61
CA ALA A 185 12.28 31.60 21.91
C ALA A 185 12.09 32.53 20.69
N PRO A 186 12.13 33.88 20.83
CA PRO A 186 12.10 34.79 19.68
C PRO A 186 13.14 34.38 18.63
N ARG A 187 12.73 34.32 17.36
CA ARG A 187 13.45 33.65 16.26
C ARG A 187 14.96 33.81 16.29
N ASP A 188 15.45 35.05 16.30
CA ASP A 188 16.88 35.32 16.18
C ASP A 188 17.65 34.81 17.41
N THR A 189 17.04 34.87 18.60
CA THR A 189 17.56 34.22 19.82
C THR A 189 17.56 32.71 19.67
N TYR A 190 16.44 32.10 19.25
CA TYR A 190 16.35 30.65 19.07
C TYR A 190 17.39 30.11 18.08
N LEU A 191 17.51 30.76 16.91
CA LEU A 191 18.49 30.39 15.89
C LEU A 191 19.93 30.60 16.39
N SER A 192 20.22 31.71 17.10
CA SER A 192 21.55 31.95 17.66
C SER A 192 21.94 30.89 18.69
N THR A 193 21.04 30.53 19.61
CA THR A 193 21.27 29.47 20.61
C THR A 193 21.43 28.12 19.92
N LEU A 194 20.49 27.71 19.06
CA LEU A 194 20.54 26.41 18.37
C LEU A 194 21.83 26.23 17.55
N LEU A 195 22.31 27.26 16.87
CA LEU A 195 23.56 27.20 16.09
C LEU A 195 24.81 27.19 16.98
N THR A 196 24.78 27.82 18.15
CA THR A 196 25.84 27.73 19.15
C THR A 196 25.86 26.34 19.79
N ASP A 197 24.74 25.89 20.36
CA ASP A 197 24.63 24.60 21.06
C ASP A 197 24.97 23.42 20.12
N LEU A 198 24.56 23.49 18.84
CA LEU A 198 24.95 22.51 17.81
C LEU A 198 26.45 22.56 17.50
N GLY A 199 27.02 23.76 17.32
CA GLY A 199 28.45 23.91 17.04
C GLY A 199 29.32 23.43 18.19
N ASP A 200 28.96 23.78 19.43
CA ASP A 200 29.63 23.34 20.63
C ASP A 200 29.56 21.82 20.78
N ALA A 201 28.38 21.20 20.59
CA ALA A 201 28.22 19.75 20.64
C ALA A 201 29.03 19.03 19.55
N MET A 202 28.98 19.51 18.29
CA MET A 202 29.78 18.94 17.19
C MET A 202 31.29 19.11 17.41
N SER A 203 31.73 20.20 18.07
CA SER A 203 33.16 20.43 18.38
C SER A 203 33.70 19.49 19.47
N GLN A 204 32.83 19.03 20.37
CA GLN A 204 33.16 18.09 21.45
C GLN A 204 33.06 16.62 21.01
N SER A 205 32.43 16.38 19.87
CA SER A 205 32.10 15.06 19.35
C SER A 205 33.31 14.30 18.81
N ASN A 206 33.59 13.16 19.44
CA ASN A 206 34.59 12.18 18.99
C ASN A 206 34.01 11.07 18.10
N ALA A 207 32.72 11.15 17.75
CA ALA A 207 32.07 10.17 16.88
C ALA A 207 32.76 10.12 15.50
N THR A 208 32.80 8.92 14.90
CA THR A 208 33.36 8.71 13.56
C THR A 208 32.50 9.38 12.51
N TRP A 209 31.17 9.31 12.65
CA TRP A 209 30.21 9.95 11.76
C TRP A 209 29.43 11.04 12.50
N LYS A 210 29.44 12.26 11.96
CA LYS A 210 28.65 13.40 12.43
C LYS A 210 27.52 13.64 11.44
N ILE A 211 26.33 13.15 11.77
CA ILE A 211 25.18 13.14 10.88
C ILE A 211 24.15 14.14 11.40
N VAL A 212 23.87 15.20 10.65
CA VAL A 212 22.84 16.18 11.02
C VAL A 212 21.53 15.82 10.33
N VAL A 213 20.44 15.76 11.08
CA VAL A 213 19.12 15.35 10.60
C VAL A 213 18.16 16.52 10.79
N GLY A 214 17.65 17.07 9.69
CA GLY A 214 16.68 18.15 9.69
C GLY A 214 15.41 17.78 8.92
N HIS A 215 14.56 18.78 8.67
CA HIS A 215 13.41 18.63 7.79
C HIS A 215 13.62 19.37 6.47
N HIS A 216 13.95 20.66 6.54
CA HIS A 216 14.13 21.51 5.36
C HIS A 216 15.47 21.28 4.64
N THR A 217 15.54 21.73 3.40
CA THR A 217 16.63 21.50 2.44
C THR A 217 17.74 22.56 2.52
N ILE A 218 19.01 22.13 2.61
CA ILE A 218 20.15 23.02 2.35
C ILE A 218 20.45 23.08 0.85
N SER A 219 20.65 21.92 0.22
CA SER A 219 20.85 21.77 -1.22
C SER A 219 19.83 20.77 -1.76
N SER A 220 19.10 21.12 -2.82
CA SER A 220 18.08 20.25 -3.40
C SER A 220 17.85 20.53 -4.89
N GLY A 221 17.72 19.46 -5.68
CA GLY A 221 17.26 19.46 -7.06
C GLY A 221 15.76 19.18 -7.23
N CYS A 222 15.00 19.05 -6.15
CA CYS A 222 13.55 18.79 -6.16
C CYS A 222 12.71 20.10 -6.11
N GLU A 223 11.38 20.01 -5.98
CA GLU A 223 10.43 21.14 -6.14
C GLU A 223 10.64 22.29 -5.16
N HIS A 224 11.00 22.05 -3.90
CA HIS A 224 11.22 23.12 -2.93
C HIS A 224 12.55 23.82 -3.21
N GLY A 225 13.60 23.06 -3.50
CA GLY A 225 14.95 23.59 -3.72
C GLY A 225 15.55 24.13 -2.42
N ASN A 226 16.61 24.92 -2.50
CA ASN A 226 17.40 25.32 -1.32
C ASN A 226 16.68 26.32 -0.40
N THR A 227 16.77 26.13 0.91
CA THR A 227 16.28 27.08 1.93
C THR A 227 17.33 28.14 2.24
N THR A 228 17.09 29.40 1.84
CA THR A 228 18.04 30.52 1.95
C THR A 228 18.72 30.63 3.31
N ASP A 229 17.94 30.63 4.40
CA ASP A 229 18.48 30.86 5.75
C ASP A 229 19.25 29.64 6.29
N LEU A 230 18.92 28.42 5.85
CA LEU A 230 19.76 27.24 6.15
C LEU A 230 21.09 27.31 5.40
N VAL A 231 21.10 27.74 4.13
CA VAL A 231 22.34 27.98 3.36
C VAL A 231 23.18 29.09 3.98
N ALA A 232 22.55 30.15 4.49
CA ALA A 232 23.24 31.30 5.07
C ALA A 232 23.73 31.09 6.52
N MET A 233 23.04 30.26 7.32
CA MET A 233 23.28 30.14 8.75
C MET A 233 23.71 28.73 9.21
N LEU A 234 23.03 27.67 8.76
CA LEU A 234 23.33 26.31 9.20
C LEU A 234 24.51 25.70 8.43
N LEU A 235 24.53 25.82 7.10
CA LEU A 235 25.59 25.26 6.25
C LEU A 235 27.02 25.70 6.67
N PRO A 236 27.28 26.96 7.05
CA PRO A 236 28.58 27.36 7.59
C PRO A 236 28.97 26.61 8.88
N VAL A 237 28.01 26.34 9.78
CA VAL A 237 28.24 25.56 11.01
C VAL A 237 28.59 24.12 10.66
N LEU A 238 27.81 23.49 9.76
CA LEU A 238 28.06 22.11 9.32
C LEU A 238 29.45 21.94 8.70
N LYS A 239 29.86 22.87 7.83
CA LYS A 239 31.19 22.90 7.21
C LYS A 239 32.31 23.19 8.23
N THR A 240 32.06 24.06 9.21
CA THR A 240 33.08 24.46 10.21
C THR A 240 33.41 23.33 11.19
N TYR A 241 32.39 22.60 11.65
CA TYR A 241 32.55 21.54 12.64
C TYR A 241 32.57 20.11 12.04
N GLY A 242 32.66 20.01 10.70
CA GLY A 242 32.89 18.74 10.01
C GLY A 242 31.74 17.75 10.10
N ALA A 243 30.52 18.17 9.77
CA ALA A 243 29.44 17.22 9.46
C ALA A 243 29.80 16.42 8.19
N ASP A 244 29.59 15.11 8.22
CA ASP A 244 29.74 14.25 7.05
C ASP A 244 28.48 14.30 6.17
N MET A 245 27.31 14.39 6.81
CA MET A 245 26.00 14.28 6.17
C MET A 245 25.00 15.27 6.75
N TYR A 246 24.15 15.80 5.88
CA TYR A 246 22.90 16.46 6.23
C TYR A 246 21.73 15.72 5.59
N ILE A 247 20.85 15.14 6.40
CA ILE A 247 19.72 14.31 5.97
C ILE A 247 18.40 15.05 6.23
N ASN A 248 17.51 15.10 5.24
CA ASN A 248 16.28 15.91 5.29
C ASN A 248 15.05 15.26 4.64
N GLY A 249 13.88 15.86 4.89
CA GLY A 249 12.58 15.58 4.25
C GLY A 249 12.16 16.80 3.41
N HIS A 250 10.89 17.22 3.54
CA HIS A 250 10.29 18.44 2.97
C HIS A 250 10.14 18.44 1.44
N ASP A 251 11.25 18.17 0.74
CA ASP A 251 11.21 17.83 -0.66
C ASP A 251 10.71 16.39 -0.82
N HIS A 252 9.50 16.28 -1.38
CA HIS A 252 8.73 15.05 -1.60
C HIS A 252 9.36 14.11 -2.66
N CYS A 253 10.62 13.72 -2.45
CA CYS A 253 11.48 12.98 -3.35
C CYS A 253 12.58 12.21 -2.57
N LEU A 254 13.37 11.41 -3.27
CA LEU A 254 14.64 10.85 -2.77
C LEU A 254 15.80 11.46 -3.58
N GLN A 255 16.87 11.92 -2.93
CA GLN A 255 18.02 12.46 -3.66
C GLN A 255 19.34 12.37 -2.89
N ARG A 256 20.46 12.36 -3.62
CA ARG A 256 21.81 12.56 -3.09
C ARG A 256 22.51 13.66 -3.88
N ILE A 257 23.05 14.63 -3.16
CA ILE A 257 23.87 15.73 -3.69
C ILE A 257 25.19 15.76 -2.91
N THR A 258 26.31 15.86 -3.62
CA THR A 258 27.65 16.07 -3.02
C THR A 258 28.04 17.54 -3.11
N SER A 259 28.52 18.11 -2.00
CA SER A 259 28.96 19.50 -1.99
C SER A 259 30.20 19.71 -2.86
N ILE A 260 30.25 20.80 -3.63
CA ILE A 260 31.35 21.06 -4.58
C ILE A 260 32.63 21.58 -3.92
N ASP A 261 32.56 22.06 -2.68
CA ASP A 261 33.64 22.73 -1.95
C ASP A 261 33.90 22.15 -0.54
N SER A 262 33.21 21.08 -0.15
CA SER A 262 33.43 20.36 1.11
C SER A 262 33.05 18.87 0.98
N PRO A 263 33.48 17.98 1.91
CA PRO A 263 33.12 16.56 1.87
C PRO A 263 31.68 16.27 2.33
N LEU A 264 30.87 17.29 2.62
CA LEU A 264 29.51 17.17 3.15
C LEU A 264 28.55 16.63 2.06
N GLU A 265 27.80 15.58 2.39
CA GLU A 265 26.70 15.09 1.56
C GLU A 265 25.35 15.66 2.01
N PHE A 266 24.48 15.98 1.06
CA PHE A 266 23.08 16.32 1.29
C PHE A 266 22.20 15.16 0.78
N ILE A 267 21.37 14.61 1.66
CA ILE A 267 20.58 13.40 1.38
C ILE A 267 19.12 13.69 1.73
N THR A 268 18.22 13.61 0.75
CA THR A 268 16.77 13.79 1.00
C THR A 268 16.06 12.44 0.96
N SER A 269 15.20 12.19 1.95
CA SER A 269 14.38 10.99 2.07
C SER A 269 12.89 11.31 2.34
N GLY A 270 12.37 12.36 1.70
CA GLY A 270 10.97 12.82 1.83
C GLY A 270 9.95 12.06 0.98
N GLY A 271 10.31 10.87 0.50
CA GLY A 271 9.45 10.00 -0.31
C GLY A 271 8.45 9.15 0.48
N GLY A 272 8.30 9.35 1.80
CA GLY A 272 7.66 8.38 2.70
C GLY A 272 6.14 8.20 2.53
N SER A 273 5.47 9.10 1.80
CA SER A 273 4.07 8.90 1.39
C SER A 273 3.75 9.56 0.04
N ARG A 274 3.41 10.83 0.00
CA ARG A 274 3.14 11.53 -1.26
C ARG A 274 4.46 12.01 -1.86
N ALA A 275 4.80 11.53 -3.05
CA ALA A 275 5.94 12.04 -3.83
C ALA A 275 5.47 13.01 -4.94
N TRP A 276 6.33 13.91 -5.42
CA TRP A 276 5.98 14.99 -6.36
C TRP A 276 6.72 14.86 -7.70
N ALA A 277 6.15 14.02 -8.58
CA ALA A 277 6.70 13.72 -9.90
C ALA A 277 6.92 14.94 -10.81
N GLY A 278 8.02 14.93 -11.57
CA GLY A 278 8.31 15.83 -12.70
C GLY A 278 8.73 17.26 -12.32
N LYS A 279 9.09 17.50 -11.06
CA LYS A 279 9.37 18.85 -10.54
C LYS A 279 10.79 18.99 -10.01
N PHE A 280 11.69 19.46 -10.89
CA PHE A 280 13.11 19.58 -10.58
C PHE A 280 13.61 21.01 -10.70
N LYS A 281 14.57 21.36 -9.84
CA LYS A 281 15.30 22.63 -9.81
C LYS A 281 16.79 22.39 -10.08
N GLN A 282 17.48 23.43 -10.55
CA GLN A 282 18.95 23.42 -10.59
C GLN A 282 19.50 23.71 -9.19
N THR A 283 20.41 22.87 -8.71
CA THR A 283 21.31 23.18 -7.60
C THR A 283 22.70 23.55 -8.16
N SER A 284 23.47 24.30 -7.38
CA SER A 284 24.89 24.60 -7.66
C SER A 284 25.85 23.46 -7.26
N ASP A 285 25.40 22.59 -6.36
CA ASP A 285 26.15 21.40 -5.95
C ASP A 285 25.99 20.26 -6.97
N LYS A 286 26.74 19.17 -6.79
CA LYS A 286 26.71 18.04 -7.73
C LYS A 286 25.58 17.07 -7.37
N LEU A 287 24.53 17.05 -8.18
CA LEU A 287 23.44 16.07 -8.09
C LEU A 287 23.95 14.69 -8.54
N GLU A 288 24.07 13.74 -7.61
CA GLU A 288 24.51 12.37 -7.89
C GLU A 288 23.34 11.45 -8.24
N PHE A 289 22.20 11.65 -7.57
CA PHE A 289 20.99 10.85 -7.74
C PHE A 289 19.74 11.66 -7.40
N ILE A 290 18.64 11.42 -8.13
CA ILE A 290 17.32 11.98 -7.84
C ILE A 290 16.22 11.02 -8.30
N TYR A 291 15.16 10.89 -7.51
CA TYR A 291 13.97 10.11 -7.79
C TYR A 291 12.75 10.78 -7.20
N ASP A 292 11.71 10.93 -8.01
CA ASP A 292 10.50 11.72 -7.73
C ASP A 292 9.27 10.87 -7.37
N GLY A 293 9.50 9.59 -7.07
CA GLY A 293 8.53 8.64 -6.53
C GLY A 293 8.72 8.38 -5.04
N GLN A 294 7.92 7.45 -4.51
CA GLN A 294 7.92 7.09 -3.10
C GLN A 294 9.02 6.14 -2.69
N GLY A 295 9.46 6.26 -1.43
CA GLY A 295 10.44 5.36 -0.85
C GLY A 295 11.09 5.87 0.43
N PHE A 296 12.23 5.26 0.77
CA PHE A 296 12.99 5.52 1.99
C PHE A 296 14.48 5.20 1.79
N LEU A 297 15.30 5.57 2.77
CA LEU A 297 16.75 5.34 2.81
C LEU A 297 17.09 4.27 3.87
N SER A 298 18.06 3.41 3.58
CA SER A 298 18.80 2.65 4.60
C SER A 298 20.25 3.14 4.70
N MET A 299 20.81 3.01 5.91
CA MET A 299 22.21 3.30 6.22
C MET A 299 22.79 2.15 7.05
N GLN A 300 23.98 1.69 6.72
CA GLN A 300 24.77 0.75 7.52
C GLN A 300 26.13 1.38 7.80
N LEU A 301 26.44 1.61 9.07
CA LEU A 301 27.63 2.34 9.52
C LEU A 301 28.56 1.42 10.31
N THR A 302 29.86 1.63 10.14
CA THR A 302 30.95 1.08 10.96
C THR A 302 32.00 2.18 11.20
N MET A 303 33.04 1.95 12.01
CA MET A 303 34.15 2.91 12.14
C MET A 303 34.96 3.14 10.83
N ALA A 304 34.85 2.25 9.84
CA ALA A 304 35.65 2.30 8.62
C ALA A 304 34.86 2.77 7.39
N GLU A 305 33.56 2.45 7.32
CA GLU A 305 32.74 2.60 6.13
C GLU A 305 31.26 2.81 6.46
N ALA A 306 30.59 3.58 5.62
CA ALA A 306 29.16 3.86 5.66
C ALA A 306 28.54 3.49 4.31
N SER A 307 27.55 2.59 4.31
CA SER A 307 26.86 2.10 3.11
C SER A 307 25.41 2.55 3.09
N PHE A 308 24.92 2.98 1.93
CA PHE A 308 23.60 3.61 1.77
C PHE A 308 22.84 2.99 0.61
N ALA A 309 21.51 2.91 0.73
CA ALA A 309 20.63 2.55 -0.37
C ALA A 309 19.26 3.25 -0.28
N PHE A 310 18.78 3.76 -1.42
CA PHE A 310 17.40 4.20 -1.59
C PHE A 310 16.54 3.06 -2.14
N TYR A 311 15.33 2.89 -1.61
CA TYR A 311 14.38 1.86 -2.03
C TYR A 311 13.05 2.49 -2.44
N ASP A 312 12.39 1.93 -3.45
CA ASP A 312 11.01 2.30 -3.80
C ASP A 312 9.94 1.48 -3.04
N VAL A 313 8.67 1.79 -3.31
CA VAL A 313 7.49 1.08 -2.76
C VAL A 313 7.38 -0.40 -3.16
N THR A 314 8.19 -0.88 -4.12
CA THR A 314 8.28 -2.30 -4.49
C THR A 314 9.40 -3.03 -3.74
N GLY A 315 10.25 -2.30 -3.01
CA GLY A 315 11.45 -2.81 -2.35
C GLY A 315 12.67 -2.84 -3.27
N ALA A 316 12.59 -2.27 -4.47
CA ALA A 316 13.71 -2.23 -5.40
C ALA A 316 14.74 -1.19 -4.98
N VAL A 317 16.02 -1.57 -4.93
CA VAL A 317 17.14 -0.64 -4.75
C VAL A 317 17.23 0.26 -5.98
N LEU A 318 16.97 1.56 -5.78
CA LEU A 318 17.01 2.59 -6.82
C LEU A 318 18.45 3.08 -7.06
N TYR A 319 19.21 3.24 -5.98
CA TYR A 319 20.56 3.76 -5.97
C TYR A 319 21.25 3.38 -4.66
N SER A 320 22.54 3.02 -4.73
CA SER A 320 23.35 2.71 -3.55
C SER A 320 24.76 3.27 -3.71
N TRP A 321 25.40 3.60 -2.57
CA TRP A 321 26.75 4.12 -2.53
C TRP A 321 27.42 3.80 -1.19
N GLN A 322 28.74 4.02 -1.13
CA GLN A 322 29.53 3.86 0.08
C GLN A 322 30.44 5.07 0.28
N LEU A 323 30.71 5.42 1.53
CA LEU A 323 31.73 6.38 1.95
C LEU A 323 32.74 5.65 2.85
N ALA A 324 34.02 5.91 2.62
CA ALA A 324 35.11 5.40 3.47
C ALA A 324 35.55 6.48 4.45
N ASN A 325 35.83 6.10 5.69
CA ASN A 325 36.44 6.99 6.67
C ASN A 325 37.91 7.22 6.31
N HIS A 326 38.18 8.33 5.61
CA HIS A 326 39.51 8.68 5.10
C HIS A 326 40.56 8.94 6.21
N SER A 327 40.16 9.08 7.48
CA SER A 327 41.11 9.24 8.60
C SER A 327 41.97 7.99 8.86
N LEU A 328 41.55 6.81 8.38
CA LEU A 328 42.25 5.53 8.56
C LEU A 328 43.19 5.13 7.41
N LEU A 329 43.22 5.88 6.30
CA LEU A 329 43.82 5.42 5.02
C LEU A 329 45.15 6.07 4.62
N PHE A 330 45.79 6.87 5.48
CA PHE A 330 47.06 7.52 5.12
C PHE A 330 48.30 6.64 5.33
N SER A 331 48.70 5.95 4.26
CA SER A 331 50.12 5.67 3.96
C SER A 331 50.41 6.04 2.49
N PRO A 332 51.53 6.71 2.18
CA PRO A 332 51.68 7.40 0.90
C PRO A 332 52.25 6.52 -0.23
N ARG A 333 51.93 6.91 -1.48
CA ARG A 333 52.45 6.51 -2.82
C ARG A 333 51.52 5.62 -3.67
N ASP A 334 51.49 5.71 -5.02
CA ASP A 334 52.34 6.45 -5.99
C ASP A 334 51.51 7.07 -7.14
N GLU A 335 52.08 8.07 -7.83
CA GLU A 335 51.58 8.60 -9.11
C GLU A 335 51.92 7.67 -10.29
N GLN A 336 51.08 7.60 -11.35
CA GLN A 336 51.57 7.79 -12.74
C GLN A 336 50.47 7.94 -13.81
N SER A 337 50.73 8.87 -14.75
CA SER A 337 50.35 8.96 -16.18
C SER A 337 49.19 8.12 -16.76
N GLY A 338 48.32 8.61 -17.64
CA GLY A 338 48.34 9.85 -18.43
C GLY A 338 48.10 9.59 -19.93
N GLY A 339 47.47 10.54 -20.64
CA GLY A 339 47.57 10.66 -22.10
C GLY A 339 46.23 10.63 -22.87
N ALA A 340 46.06 11.57 -23.80
CA ALA A 340 44.88 11.71 -24.65
C ALA A 340 45.25 11.61 -26.14
N ALA A 341 44.29 11.27 -27.02
CA ALA A 341 44.06 11.98 -28.30
C ALA A 341 42.95 11.35 -29.17
N ALA A 342 42.24 12.23 -29.89
CA ALA A 342 41.18 11.98 -30.87
C ALA A 342 41.61 11.29 -32.18
N ALA A 343 40.65 10.78 -32.98
CA ALA A 343 40.24 11.41 -34.26
C ALA A 343 39.30 10.57 -35.17
N ALA A 344 38.53 11.31 -35.97
CA ALA A 344 37.47 10.98 -36.94
C ALA A 344 37.71 9.94 -38.06
N GLY A 345 36.60 9.49 -38.66
CA GLY A 345 36.49 8.87 -40.00
C GLY A 345 35.06 9.03 -40.57
N ASP A 346 34.88 9.25 -41.89
CA ASP A 346 33.68 9.86 -42.50
C ASP A 346 33.20 9.13 -43.80
N ARG A 347 31.88 9.23 -44.14
CA ARG A 347 31.20 8.89 -45.44
C ARG A 347 31.21 7.41 -45.93
N ALA A 348 30.36 6.90 -46.86
CA ALA A 348 29.04 7.24 -47.47
C ALA A 348 28.72 6.15 -48.56
N ALA A 349 27.55 5.97 -49.21
CA ALA A 349 26.09 6.17 -48.97
C ALA A 349 25.28 5.65 -50.21
N ARG A 350 23.93 5.70 -50.19
CA ARG A 350 22.95 5.37 -51.30
C ARG A 350 22.67 3.86 -51.50
N SER A 351 21.50 3.37 -51.94
CA SER A 351 20.19 3.91 -52.43
C SER A 351 19.06 2.87 -52.10
N ALA A 352 17.76 2.98 -52.40
CA ALA A 352 16.97 3.89 -53.25
C ALA A 352 15.57 4.22 -52.65
N MET A 353 14.46 4.00 -53.38
CA MET A 353 13.06 4.31 -53.03
C MET A 353 12.09 3.25 -53.60
N ASP A 354 10.87 3.11 -53.04
CA ASP A 354 9.59 3.29 -53.76
C ASP A 354 8.33 2.88 -52.94
N ALA A 355 7.19 3.47 -53.30
CA ALA A 355 5.83 3.26 -52.78
C ALA A 355 4.81 3.87 -53.78
N PRO A 356 3.47 3.80 -53.59
CA PRO A 356 2.60 2.73 -53.08
C PRO A 356 1.46 2.38 -54.09
N VAL A 357 0.64 1.34 -53.86
CA VAL A 357 -0.68 1.18 -54.53
C VAL A 357 -1.75 0.64 -53.56
N ILE A 358 -2.94 1.23 -53.63
CA ILE A 358 -4.16 0.89 -52.87
C ILE A 358 -5.02 -0.09 -53.67
N THR A 359 -5.68 -1.05 -53.02
CA THR A 359 -6.85 -1.74 -53.59
C THR A 359 -7.99 -1.84 -52.57
N LEU A 360 -9.16 -1.32 -52.96
CA LEU A 360 -10.41 -1.37 -52.21
C LEU A 360 -11.24 -2.57 -52.68
N LEU A 361 -11.84 -3.34 -51.77
CA LEU A 361 -12.82 -4.37 -52.11
C LEU A 361 -14.01 -4.33 -51.15
N VAL A 362 -15.20 -4.17 -51.72
CA VAL A 362 -16.49 -4.04 -51.02
C VAL A 362 -17.08 -5.43 -50.80
N PHE A 363 -17.63 -5.68 -49.62
CA PHE A 363 -18.55 -6.81 -49.40
C PHE A 363 -19.91 -6.32 -48.92
N LEU A 364 -20.97 -6.79 -49.59
CA LEU A 364 -22.36 -6.57 -49.17
C LEU A 364 -22.66 -7.43 -47.94
N VAL A 365 -23.34 -6.84 -46.95
CA VAL A 365 -24.00 -7.59 -45.88
C VAL A 365 -25.48 -7.71 -46.21
N ALA A 366 -25.95 -8.94 -46.41
CA ALA A 366 -27.37 -9.23 -46.49
C ALA A 366 -27.97 -9.27 -45.08
N VAL A 367 -28.96 -8.41 -44.80
CA VAL A 367 -29.67 -8.40 -43.51
C VAL A 367 -30.72 -9.51 -43.50
N ALA A 368 -30.38 -10.65 -42.89
CA ALA A 368 -31.36 -11.63 -42.47
C ALA A 368 -31.83 -11.27 -41.05
N ALA A 369 -33.10 -10.87 -40.91
CA ALA A 369 -33.70 -10.58 -39.62
C ALA A 369 -33.99 -11.89 -38.85
N ALA A 370 -32.98 -12.45 -38.20
CA ALA A 370 -33.19 -13.43 -37.15
C ALA A 370 -33.68 -12.71 -35.89
N THR A 371 -34.83 -13.10 -35.36
CA THR A 371 -35.30 -12.68 -34.03
C THR A 371 -34.43 -13.36 -32.98
N ALA A 372 -33.31 -12.73 -32.64
CA ALA A 372 -32.46 -13.22 -31.56
C ALA A 372 -33.25 -13.20 -30.25
N ALA A 373 -33.43 -14.38 -29.65
CA ALA A 373 -33.59 -14.44 -28.20
C ALA A 373 -32.31 -13.83 -27.61
N ALA A 374 -32.44 -12.98 -26.59
CA ALA A 374 -31.26 -12.42 -25.93
C ALA A 374 -30.59 -13.54 -25.13
N GLU A 375 -29.41 -13.97 -25.57
CA GLU A 375 -28.54 -14.86 -24.79
C GLU A 375 -27.63 -14.03 -23.87
N MET A 376 -27.16 -14.62 -22.76
CA MET A 376 -26.13 -13.99 -21.93
C MET A 376 -24.89 -13.63 -22.79
N PRO A 377 -24.36 -12.40 -22.72
CA PRO A 377 -23.12 -12.05 -23.39
C PRO A 377 -21.99 -12.99 -22.99
N ARG A 378 -21.33 -13.63 -23.97
CA ARG A 378 -20.19 -14.54 -23.73
C ARG A 378 -18.87 -13.87 -24.12
N MET A 379 -17.86 -14.03 -23.29
CA MET A 379 -16.47 -13.61 -23.54
C MET A 379 -15.56 -14.83 -23.43
N GLU A 380 -14.63 -14.98 -24.36
CA GLU A 380 -13.60 -16.03 -24.29
C GLU A 380 -12.36 -15.52 -23.56
N HIS A 381 -11.81 -16.36 -22.67
CA HIS A 381 -10.54 -16.15 -21.99
C HIS A 381 -9.77 -17.49 -21.98
N PRO A 382 -8.98 -17.81 -23.02
CA PRO A 382 -8.32 -19.10 -23.12
C PRO A 382 -7.40 -19.34 -21.92
N ARG A 383 -7.41 -20.57 -21.40
CA ARG A 383 -6.51 -21.04 -20.35
C ARG A 383 -5.03 -20.97 -20.78
N LYS A 384 -4.14 -21.17 -19.83
CA LYS A 384 -2.69 -21.25 -20.08
C LYS A 384 -2.31 -22.47 -20.92
N GLY A 385 -1.15 -22.34 -21.56
CA GLY A 385 -0.53 -23.41 -22.35
C GLY A 385 -0.18 -24.67 -21.56
N ASP A 386 -0.05 -24.59 -20.23
CA ASP A 386 0.20 -25.74 -19.34
C ASP A 386 -1.05 -26.56 -19.01
N GLY A 387 -2.24 -26.13 -19.45
CA GLY A 387 -3.52 -26.79 -19.13
C GLY A 387 -4.24 -26.21 -17.92
N SER A 388 -3.69 -25.20 -17.24
CA SER A 388 -4.28 -24.59 -16.06
C SER A 388 -4.90 -23.21 -16.29
N LEU A 389 -5.73 -22.79 -15.34
CA LEU A 389 -6.25 -21.44 -15.19
C LEU A 389 -6.06 -21.02 -13.73
N SER A 390 -5.53 -19.83 -13.47
CA SER A 390 -5.25 -19.30 -12.14
C SER A 390 -5.85 -17.91 -11.98
N LEU A 391 -6.62 -17.67 -10.92
CA LEU A 391 -7.35 -16.42 -10.72
C LEU A 391 -7.42 -16.03 -9.25
N LEU A 392 -7.69 -14.75 -8.99
CA LEU A 392 -8.10 -14.25 -7.67
C LEU A 392 -9.59 -13.89 -7.68
N ALA A 393 -10.24 -13.95 -6.53
CA ALA A 393 -11.55 -13.33 -6.32
C ALA A 393 -11.56 -12.46 -5.06
N VAL A 394 -12.25 -11.33 -5.14
CA VAL A 394 -12.39 -10.36 -4.05
C VAL A 394 -13.76 -9.65 -4.14
N GLY A 395 -14.38 -9.37 -3.00
CA GLY A 395 -15.65 -8.65 -2.91
C GLY A 395 -15.58 -7.47 -1.95
N ASP A 396 -16.57 -6.57 -2.04
CA ASP A 396 -16.89 -5.60 -1.00
C ASP A 396 -15.72 -4.65 -0.66
N TRP A 397 -14.95 -4.25 -1.69
CA TRP A 397 -13.60 -3.70 -1.54
C TRP A 397 -13.50 -2.16 -1.62
N GLY A 398 -14.24 -1.46 -2.49
CA GLY A 398 -13.87 -0.08 -2.84
C GLY A 398 -14.12 0.95 -1.75
N ARG A 399 -13.03 1.39 -1.10
CA ARG A 399 -13.02 2.36 0.01
C ARG A 399 -11.86 3.34 -0.06
N ARG A 400 -11.36 3.66 -1.25
CA ARG A 400 -10.25 4.61 -1.46
C ARG A 400 -8.98 4.22 -0.68
N GLY A 401 -8.66 2.92 -0.68
CA GLY A 401 -7.55 2.32 0.08
C GLY A 401 -7.81 2.07 1.57
N ALA A 402 -8.83 2.71 2.16
CA ALA A 402 -9.13 2.61 3.58
C ALA A 402 -9.66 1.23 4.00
N TYR A 403 -9.62 0.96 5.31
CA TYR A 403 -10.02 -0.34 5.90
C TYR A 403 -9.25 -1.50 5.28
N ASN A 404 -7.92 -1.36 5.22
CA ASN A 404 -6.95 -2.33 4.70
C ASN A 404 -7.18 -2.78 3.25
N GLN A 405 -7.99 -2.06 2.46
CA GLN A 405 -8.15 -2.33 1.03
C GLN A 405 -6.79 -2.33 0.31
N SER A 406 -5.91 -1.36 0.60
CA SER A 406 -4.56 -1.32 0.02
C SER A 406 -3.66 -2.49 0.46
N MET A 407 -3.85 -3.04 1.66
CA MET A 407 -3.09 -4.21 2.12
C MET A 407 -3.57 -5.49 1.42
N VAL A 408 -4.89 -5.67 1.30
CA VAL A 408 -5.49 -6.74 0.49
C VAL A 408 -5.00 -6.65 -0.95
N ALA A 409 -4.99 -5.45 -1.55
CA ALA A 409 -4.47 -5.22 -2.89
C ALA A 409 -2.98 -5.57 -3.06
N ALA A 410 -2.14 -5.21 -2.08
CA ALA A 410 -0.72 -5.57 -2.08
C ALA A 410 -0.52 -7.09 -2.03
N GLN A 411 -1.25 -7.78 -1.16
CA GLN A 411 -1.17 -9.24 -1.03
C GLN A 411 -1.76 -9.98 -2.24
N MET A 412 -2.84 -9.46 -2.82
CA MET A 412 -3.33 -9.89 -4.14
C MET A 412 -2.24 -9.73 -5.22
N GLY A 413 -1.46 -8.65 -5.18
CA GLY A 413 -0.32 -8.46 -6.06
C GLY A 413 0.75 -9.55 -5.92
N ILE A 414 1.16 -9.86 -4.67
CA ILE A 414 2.16 -10.88 -4.36
C ILE A 414 1.69 -12.29 -4.76
N VAL A 415 0.46 -12.66 -4.38
CA VAL A 415 -0.12 -13.97 -4.74
C VAL A 415 -0.38 -14.06 -6.25
N GLY A 416 -0.84 -12.96 -6.86
CA GLY A 416 -1.08 -12.85 -8.29
C GLY A 416 0.17 -13.06 -9.13
N GLU A 417 1.32 -12.53 -8.70
CA GLU A 417 2.62 -12.75 -9.34
C GLU A 417 3.05 -14.21 -9.19
N LYS A 418 2.99 -14.75 -7.95
CA LYS A 418 3.37 -16.13 -7.64
C LYS A 418 2.55 -17.19 -8.40
N MET A 419 1.30 -16.89 -8.72
CA MET A 419 0.41 -17.76 -9.49
C MET A 419 0.35 -17.44 -10.99
N ASP A 420 0.97 -16.32 -11.42
CA ASP A 420 0.83 -15.73 -12.76
C ASP A 420 -0.66 -15.65 -13.18
N ILE A 421 -1.48 -14.95 -12.40
CA ILE A 421 -2.95 -15.06 -12.59
C ILE A 421 -3.41 -14.61 -13.98
N ASP A 422 -4.42 -15.28 -14.53
CA ASP A 422 -5.02 -14.99 -15.83
C ASP A 422 -5.97 -13.78 -15.76
N PHE A 423 -6.77 -13.70 -14.67
CA PHE A 423 -7.70 -12.61 -14.39
C PHE A 423 -8.09 -12.52 -12.91
N VAL A 424 -8.86 -11.48 -12.56
CA VAL A 424 -9.48 -11.27 -11.24
C VAL A 424 -11.01 -11.27 -11.38
N ILE A 425 -11.69 -11.86 -10.40
CA ILE A 425 -13.15 -11.83 -10.22
C ILE A 425 -13.49 -10.81 -9.14
N SER A 426 -14.37 -9.85 -9.45
CA SER A 426 -15.03 -9.02 -8.42
C SER A 426 -16.44 -9.53 -8.14
N THR A 427 -16.72 -9.90 -6.90
CA THR A 427 -18.05 -10.34 -6.44
C THR A 427 -18.97 -9.18 -6.02
N GLY A 428 -18.73 -7.98 -6.55
CA GLY A 428 -19.58 -6.80 -6.37
C GLY A 428 -19.38 -6.05 -5.05
N ASP A 429 -20.22 -5.04 -4.85
CA ASP A 429 -20.03 -3.93 -3.91
C ASP A 429 -18.68 -3.24 -4.16
N ASN A 430 -18.52 -2.84 -5.41
CA ASN A 430 -17.29 -2.29 -5.95
C ASN A 430 -16.98 -0.91 -5.39
N PHE A 431 -17.98 -0.07 -5.10
CA PHE A 431 -17.75 1.30 -4.60
C PHE A 431 -18.69 1.68 -3.44
N TYR A 432 -18.11 1.95 -2.26
CA TYR A 432 -18.85 2.32 -1.06
C TYR A 432 -18.92 3.84 -0.79
N LYS A 433 -19.96 4.35 -0.13
CA LYS A 433 -21.14 3.61 0.40
C LYS A 433 -22.35 3.63 -0.55
N ASN A 434 -22.34 4.44 -1.61
CA ASN A 434 -23.49 4.57 -2.51
C ASN A 434 -23.04 4.59 -3.98
N GLY A 435 -22.27 3.59 -4.40
CA GLY A 435 -21.78 3.44 -5.76
C GLY A 435 -20.92 4.61 -6.24
N LEU A 436 -20.81 4.74 -7.57
CA LEU A 436 -20.30 5.94 -8.23
C LEU A 436 -21.44 6.94 -8.45
N THR A 437 -21.16 8.23 -8.51
CA THR A 437 -22.13 9.28 -8.86
C THR A 437 -22.26 9.51 -10.38
N GLY A 438 -21.33 9.00 -11.17
CA GLY A 438 -21.29 9.11 -12.62
C GLY A 438 -20.01 8.49 -13.20
N VAL A 439 -19.81 8.64 -14.51
CA VAL A 439 -18.61 8.08 -15.20
C VAL A 439 -17.31 8.86 -14.92
N ASP A 440 -17.42 10.08 -14.41
CA ASP A 440 -16.30 10.96 -14.06
C ASP A 440 -16.01 10.97 -12.54
N ASP A 441 -16.62 10.06 -11.77
CA ASP A 441 -16.45 10.00 -10.32
C ASP A 441 -15.05 9.46 -9.94
N LYS A 442 -14.27 10.30 -9.25
CA LYS A 442 -12.92 9.97 -8.76
C LYS A 442 -12.87 8.75 -7.85
N ALA A 443 -13.98 8.33 -7.24
CA ALA A 443 -14.03 7.07 -6.51
C ALA A 443 -13.65 5.84 -7.37
N PHE A 444 -13.79 5.91 -8.70
CA PHE A 444 -13.27 4.87 -9.61
C PHE A 444 -11.75 4.76 -9.54
N GLU A 445 -11.02 5.84 -9.87
CA GLU A 445 -9.55 5.85 -9.80
C GLU A 445 -9.07 5.58 -8.37
N GLU A 446 -9.56 6.36 -7.40
CA GLU A 446 -9.13 6.32 -6.00
C GLU A 446 -9.37 4.96 -5.32
N SER A 447 -10.36 4.17 -5.75
CA SER A 447 -10.68 2.86 -5.16
C SER A 447 -10.30 1.67 -6.02
N PHE A 448 -10.01 1.84 -7.31
CA PHE A 448 -9.68 0.74 -8.23
C PHE A 448 -8.32 0.95 -8.90
N SER A 449 -8.21 1.96 -9.77
CA SER A 449 -7.01 2.19 -10.59
C SER A 449 -5.76 2.41 -9.73
N ASP A 450 -5.88 3.27 -8.72
CA ASP A 450 -4.77 3.72 -7.87
C ASP A 450 -4.47 2.75 -6.72
N ILE A 451 -5.30 1.72 -6.53
CA ILE A 451 -5.17 0.74 -5.43
C ILE A 451 -4.60 -0.59 -5.93
N TYR A 452 -5.11 -1.13 -7.03
CA TYR A 452 -4.69 -2.43 -7.57
C TYR A 452 -3.56 -2.26 -8.61
N THR A 453 -2.48 -1.58 -8.23
CA THR A 453 -1.40 -1.12 -9.13
C THR A 453 -0.28 -2.13 -9.39
N ALA A 454 -0.33 -3.31 -8.73
CA ALA A 454 0.66 -4.36 -8.95
C ALA A 454 0.59 -4.90 -10.39
N LYS A 455 1.75 -5.12 -11.03
CA LYS A 455 1.85 -5.61 -12.42
C LYS A 455 1.11 -6.93 -12.65
N SER A 456 1.13 -7.83 -11.68
CA SER A 456 0.35 -9.08 -11.68
C SER A 456 -1.17 -8.89 -11.72
N LEU A 457 -1.66 -7.73 -11.25
CA LEU A 457 -3.07 -7.32 -11.29
C LEU A 457 -3.40 -6.47 -12.54
N HIS A 458 -2.46 -6.29 -13.47
CA HIS A 458 -2.71 -5.71 -14.80
C HIS A 458 -3.30 -6.76 -15.76
N LYS A 459 -4.35 -7.42 -15.30
CA LYS A 459 -5.12 -8.48 -15.97
C LYS A 459 -6.59 -8.03 -16.05
N PRO A 460 -7.47 -8.70 -16.81
CA PRO A 460 -8.89 -8.40 -16.81
C PRO A 460 -9.52 -8.56 -15.41
N TRP A 461 -10.42 -7.66 -15.06
CA TRP A 461 -11.28 -7.74 -13.87
C TRP A 461 -12.72 -7.95 -14.31
N TYR A 462 -13.23 -9.17 -14.13
CA TYR A 462 -14.61 -9.54 -14.45
C TYR A 462 -15.50 -9.30 -13.23
N THR A 463 -16.46 -8.37 -13.36
CA THR A 463 -17.11 -7.73 -12.23
C THR A 463 -18.64 -7.76 -12.32
N VAL A 464 -19.30 -8.22 -11.27
CA VAL A 464 -20.75 -8.00 -11.03
C VAL A 464 -21.01 -6.76 -10.18
N LEU A 465 -22.27 -6.32 -10.15
CA LEU A 465 -22.74 -5.24 -9.28
C LEU A 465 -23.29 -5.82 -7.96
N GLY A 466 -22.99 -5.16 -6.86
CA GLY A 466 -23.61 -5.40 -5.56
C GLY A 466 -24.69 -4.37 -5.19
N ASN A 467 -25.27 -4.53 -4.00
CA ASN A 467 -26.35 -3.64 -3.56
C ASN A 467 -25.90 -2.21 -3.20
N HIS A 468 -24.63 -1.99 -2.87
CA HIS A 468 -24.05 -0.67 -2.63
C HIS A 468 -23.77 0.03 -3.96
N ASP A 469 -23.39 -0.71 -5.01
CA ASP A 469 -23.22 -0.19 -6.37
C ASP A 469 -24.54 0.35 -6.93
N TYR A 470 -25.62 -0.43 -6.75
CA TYR A 470 -26.98 -0.02 -7.09
C TYR A 470 -27.51 1.18 -6.31
N ARG A 471 -26.83 1.67 -5.26
CA ARG A 471 -27.22 2.90 -4.54
C ARG A 471 -26.68 4.18 -5.18
N GLY A 472 -25.76 4.05 -6.13
CA GLY A 472 -25.27 5.14 -6.97
C GLY A 472 -25.86 5.13 -8.37
N ASP A 473 -25.07 5.55 -9.35
CA ASP A 473 -25.32 5.30 -10.76
C ASP A 473 -24.77 3.90 -11.12
N ALA A 474 -25.67 2.92 -11.21
CA ALA A 474 -25.30 1.55 -11.56
C ALA A 474 -24.84 1.44 -13.03
N LEU A 475 -25.40 2.29 -13.91
CA LEU A 475 -25.06 2.29 -15.33
C LEU A 475 -23.69 2.90 -15.61
N ALA A 476 -23.20 3.80 -14.75
CA ALA A 476 -21.84 4.33 -14.85
C ALA A 476 -20.79 3.22 -14.76
N GLN A 477 -20.98 2.25 -13.85
CA GLN A 477 -20.07 1.09 -13.71
C GLN A 477 -20.04 0.19 -14.96
N LEU A 478 -21.16 0.10 -15.69
CA LEU A 478 -21.30 -0.64 -16.94
C LEU A 478 -20.83 0.15 -18.17
N SER A 479 -20.43 1.42 -17.99
CA SER A 479 -20.13 2.31 -19.10
C SER A 479 -18.80 1.97 -19.77
N PRO A 480 -18.73 1.92 -21.11
CA PRO A 480 -17.46 1.85 -21.84
C PRO A 480 -16.51 3.02 -21.56
N VAL A 481 -16.97 4.09 -20.90
CA VAL A 481 -16.11 5.20 -20.46
C VAL A 481 -15.13 4.75 -19.38
N LEU A 482 -15.58 4.01 -18.35
CA LEU A 482 -14.68 3.53 -17.29
C LEU A 482 -13.63 2.56 -17.83
N ARG A 483 -14.00 1.73 -18.81
CA ARG A 483 -13.05 0.86 -19.52
C ARG A 483 -12.03 1.62 -20.39
N LYS A 484 -12.24 2.92 -20.66
CA LYS A 484 -11.22 3.79 -21.26
C LYS A 484 -10.33 4.46 -20.22
N VAL A 485 -10.82 4.67 -19.00
CA VAL A 485 -10.02 5.14 -17.85
C VAL A 485 -9.09 4.01 -17.40
N ASP A 486 -9.62 2.81 -17.23
CA ASP A 486 -8.83 1.60 -16.98
C ASP A 486 -9.34 0.41 -17.81
N SER A 487 -8.51 -0.04 -18.76
CA SER A 487 -8.82 -1.13 -19.68
C SER A 487 -9.11 -2.49 -19.02
N ARG A 488 -8.67 -2.67 -17.77
CA ARG A 488 -8.90 -3.88 -16.97
C ARG A 488 -10.35 -4.05 -16.57
N TRP A 489 -11.10 -2.95 -16.45
CA TRP A 489 -12.45 -2.95 -15.92
C TRP A 489 -13.47 -3.57 -16.89
N ILE A 490 -14.06 -4.71 -16.51
CA ILE A 490 -15.12 -5.41 -17.27
C ILE A 490 -16.30 -5.68 -16.34
N CYS A 491 -17.16 -4.68 -16.17
CA CYS A 491 -18.42 -4.84 -15.43
C CYS A 491 -19.62 -4.97 -16.38
N ILE A 492 -20.35 -6.07 -16.24
CA ILE A 492 -21.61 -6.37 -16.94
C ILE A 492 -22.55 -7.01 -15.92
N LYS A 493 -23.86 -6.74 -15.98
CA LYS A 493 -24.85 -7.27 -15.02
C LYS A 493 -24.83 -8.80 -14.95
N SER A 494 -25.02 -9.43 -16.11
CA SER A 494 -25.12 -10.88 -16.26
C SER A 494 -24.40 -11.29 -17.55
N PHE A 495 -23.46 -12.23 -17.48
CA PHE A 495 -22.59 -12.63 -18.61
C PHE A 495 -21.85 -13.94 -18.35
N VAL A 496 -21.24 -14.52 -19.39
CA VAL A 496 -20.40 -15.73 -19.28
C VAL A 496 -18.95 -15.40 -19.65
N VAL A 497 -17.99 -15.92 -18.89
CA VAL A 497 -16.58 -16.04 -19.31
C VAL A 497 -16.28 -17.51 -19.54
N SER A 498 -15.94 -17.86 -20.78
CA SER A 498 -15.58 -19.20 -21.23
C SER A 498 -14.07 -19.34 -21.27
N ALA A 499 -13.52 -20.33 -20.56
CA ALA A 499 -12.09 -20.55 -20.42
C ALA A 499 -11.66 -21.98 -20.78
N GLU A 500 -12.37 -22.62 -21.72
CA GLU A 500 -12.27 -24.02 -22.16
C GLU A 500 -12.54 -25.07 -21.06
N ILE A 501 -11.75 -25.03 -19.98
CA ILE A 501 -11.82 -25.96 -18.85
C ILE A 501 -12.85 -25.53 -17.78
N ALA A 502 -13.25 -24.25 -17.80
CA ALA A 502 -14.22 -23.67 -16.88
C ALA A 502 -15.09 -22.63 -17.60
N ASP A 503 -16.40 -22.66 -17.36
CA ASP A 503 -17.32 -21.56 -17.67
C ASP A 503 -17.71 -20.86 -16.36
N PHE A 504 -17.57 -19.53 -16.36
CA PHE A 504 -17.94 -18.65 -15.26
C PHE A 504 -19.21 -17.88 -15.62
N PHE A 505 -20.29 -18.10 -14.88
CA PHE A 505 -21.61 -17.49 -15.10
C PHE A 505 -21.82 -16.38 -14.07
N PHE A 506 -21.64 -15.14 -14.50
CA PHE A 506 -21.85 -13.95 -13.68
C PHE A 506 -23.34 -13.58 -13.69
N VAL A 507 -23.92 -13.36 -12.50
CA VAL A 507 -25.37 -13.15 -12.31
C VAL A 507 -25.63 -11.91 -11.45
N ASP A 508 -26.43 -10.98 -11.96
CA ASP A 508 -26.90 -9.83 -11.18
C ASP A 508 -27.91 -10.26 -10.12
N THR A 509 -27.40 -10.57 -8.93
CA THR A 509 -28.21 -10.98 -7.78
C THR A 509 -28.98 -9.84 -7.11
N THR A 510 -28.66 -8.57 -7.37
CA THR A 510 -29.26 -7.45 -6.60
C THR A 510 -30.77 -7.27 -6.85
N PRO A 511 -31.28 -7.38 -8.09
CA PRO A 511 -32.73 -7.32 -8.36
C PRO A 511 -33.57 -8.41 -7.70
N PHE A 512 -32.98 -9.58 -7.39
CA PHE A 512 -33.69 -10.69 -6.73
C PHE A 512 -34.21 -10.31 -5.34
N VAL A 513 -33.45 -9.50 -4.61
CA VAL A 513 -33.69 -9.18 -3.20
C VAL A 513 -34.89 -8.22 -3.06
N LEU A 514 -36.06 -8.75 -2.70
CA LEU A 514 -37.34 -8.04 -2.69
C LEU A 514 -37.33 -6.84 -1.74
N LYS A 515 -36.65 -6.94 -0.59
CA LYS A 515 -36.52 -5.84 0.39
C LYS A 515 -35.95 -4.55 -0.21
N TYR A 516 -35.10 -4.61 -1.25
CA TYR A 516 -34.57 -3.39 -1.89
C TYR A 516 -35.59 -2.66 -2.76
N TRP A 517 -36.68 -3.33 -3.15
CA TRP A 517 -37.79 -2.74 -3.89
C TRP A 517 -38.90 -2.24 -2.96
N THR A 518 -39.17 -2.95 -1.86
CA THR A 518 -40.33 -2.70 -0.99
C THR A 518 -40.02 -1.99 0.32
N ASP A 519 -38.82 -2.17 0.89
CA ASP A 519 -38.32 -1.45 2.09
C ASP A 519 -36.81 -1.13 1.96
N PRO A 520 -36.41 -0.21 1.06
CA PRO A 520 -35.02 0.21 0.94
C PRO A 520 -34.54 1.12 2.09
N LYS A 521 -35.43 1.44 3.05
CA LYS A 521 -35.21 2.39 4.15
C LYS A 521 -34.71 3.74 3.62
N ASN A 522 -33.54 4.20 4.09
CA ASN A 522 -32.93 5.46 3.67
C ASN A 522 -32.05 5.33 2.41
N SER A 523 -32.04 4.17 1.76
CA SER A 523 -31.28 3.96 0.52
C SER A 523 -32.18 4.25 -0.69
N LYS A 524 -31.60 4.82 -1.75
CA LYS A 524 -32.20 4.83 -3.09
C LYS A 524 -31.52 3.73 -3.90
N TYR A 525 -32.26 3.04 -4.79
CA TYR A 525 -31.70 2.06 -5.71
C TYR A 525 -31.94 2.46 -7.16
N ASP A 526 -30.96 2.26 -8.03
CA ASP A 526 -31.00 2.60 -9.45
C ASP A 526 -31.49 1.43 -10.31
N TRP A 527 -32.80 1.33 -10.46
CA TRP A 527 -33.44 0.26 -11.23
C TRP A 527 -33.47 0.49 -12.76
N ARG A 528 -32.65 1.41 -13.30
CA ARG A 528 -32.54 1.62 -14.75
C ARG A 528 -32.00 0.36 -15.44
N GLY A 529 -32.68 -0.07 -16.50
CA GLY A 529 -32.38 -1.34 -17.17
C GLY A 529 -32.54 -2.57 -16.27
N VAL A 530 -33.45 -2.51 -15.29
CA VAL A 530 -33.89 -3.65 -14.46
C VAL A 530 -35.42 -3.70 -14.37
N SER A 531 -36.10 -2.56 -14.26
CA SER A 531 -37.56 -2.55 -14.18
C SER A 531 -38.22 -2.98 -15.52
N PRO A 532 -39.26 -3.84 -15.53
CA PRO A 532 -39.92 -4.46 -14.37
C PRO A 532 -39.15 -5.64 -13.76
N ARG A 533 -39.10 -5.69 -12.43
CA ARG A 533 -38.33 -6.67 -11.63
C ARG A 533 -38.59 -8.12 -12.05
N GLU A 534 -39.85 -8.52 -12.10
CA GLU A 534 -40.24 -9.91 -12.32
C GLU A 534 -39.84 -10.39 -13.73
N THR A 535 -40.02 -9.53 -14.73
CA THR A 535 -39.58 -9.79 -16.12
C THR A 535 -38.07 -9.89 -16.20
N TYR A 536 -37.33 -9.02 -15.51
CA TYR A 536 -35.87 -9.05 -15.50
C TYR A 536 -35.33 -10.32 -14.83
N ILE A 537 -35.85 -10.69 -13.66
CA ILE A 537 -35.46 -11.92 -12.97
C ILE A 537 -35.77 -13.16 -13.85
N ALA A 538 -36.95 -13.21 -14.46
CA ALA A 538 -37.31 -14.32 -15.35
C ALA A 538 -36.37 -14.46 -16.54
N ASN A 539 -35.97 -13.34 -17.17
CA ASN A 539 -34.99 -13.34 -18.25
C ASN A 539 -33.61 -13.79 -17.74
N VAL A 540 -33.08 -13.21 -16.65
CA VAL A 540 -31.76 -13.59 -16.12
C VAL A 540 -31.69 -15.08 -15.74
N LEU A 541 -32.76 -15.64 -15.18
CA LEU A 541 -32.83 -17.07 -14.87
C LEU A 541 -32.84 -17.93 -16.13
N LYS A 542 -33.63 -17.53 -17.14
CA LYS A 542 -33.69 -18.25 -18.42
C LYS A 542 -32.35 -18.20 -19.15
N ASP A 543 -31.77 -17.01 -19.31
CA ASP A 543 -30.52 -16.82 -20.05
C ASP A 543 -29.36 -17.56 -19.37
N LEU A 544 -29.41 -17.70 -18.04
CA LEU A 544 -28.50 -18.54 -17.24
C LEU A 544 -28.74 -20.04 -17.46
N GLU A 545 -30.00 -20.50 -17.45
CA GLU A 545 -30.39 -21.90 -17.68
C GLU A 545 -29.97 -22.35 -19.08
N ASP A 546 -30.28 -21.56 -20.11
CA ASP A 546 -29.86 -21.76 -21.50
C ASP A 546 -28.31 -21.83 -21.59
N ALA A 547 -27.59 -20.90 -20.96
CA ALA A 547 -26.12 -20.89 -20.96
C ALA A 547 -25.50 -22.09 -20.21
N LEU A 548 -26.11 -22.54 -19.11
CA LEU A 548 -25.68 -23.70 -18.32
C LEU A 548 -25.96 -25.02 -19.06
N GLU A 549 -27.05 -25.13 -19.83
CA GLU A 549 -27.33 -26.28 -20.70
C GLU A 549 -26.34 -26.36 -21.86
N GLN A 550 -26.05 -25.24 -22.53
CA GLN A 550 -25.09 -25.17 -23.62
C GLN A 550 -23.64 -25.48 -23.19
N SER A 551 -23.31 -25.23 -21.91
CA SER A 551 -21.95 -25.36 -21.40
C SER A 551 -21.45 -26.80 -21.30
N LYS A 552 -20.32 -27.05 -21.98
CA LYS A 552 -19.57 -28.32 -21.98
C LYS A 552 -18.30 -28.26 -21.13
N ALA A 553 -18.05 -27.13 -20.46
CA ALA A 553 -16.86 -26.95 -19.64
C ALA A 553 -16.83 -27.97 -18.48
N PRO A 554 -15.66 -28.60 -18.20
CA PRO A 554 -15.48 -29.46 -17.04
C PRO A 554 -15.94 -28.81 -15.73
N TRP A 555 -15.62 -27.54 -15.50
CA TRP A 555 -16.07 -26.75 -14.34
C TRP A 555 -17.17 -25.76 -14.70
N LYS A 556 -18.25 -25.73 -13.92
CA LYS A 556 -19.31 -24.71 -13.99
C LYS A 556 -19.31 -23.91 -12.70
N ILE A 557 -18.96 -22.64 -12.80
CA ILE A 557 -18.73 -21.74 -11.65
C ILE A 557 -19.69 -20.56 -11.78
N VAL A 558 -20.55 -20.34 -10.79
CA VAL A 558 -21.49 -19.21 -10.80
C VAL A 558 -20.96 -18.11 -9.86
N VAL A 559 -21.03 -16.86 -10.30
CA VAL A 559 -20.57 -15.69 -9.54
C VAL A 559 -21.74 -14.73 -9.35
N GLY A 560 -22.03 -14.40 -8.09
CA GLY A 560 -23.01 -13.39 -7.71
C GLY A 560 -22.43 -12.41 -6.68
N HIS A 561 -23.28 -11.51 -6.18
CA HIS A 561 -22.93 -10.68 -5.04
C HIS A 561 -23.48 -11.26 -3.74
N HIS A 562 -24.77 -11.59 -3.71
CA HIS A 562 -25.44 -12.08 -2.51
C HIS A 562 -25.20 -13.58 -2.26
N ALA A 563 -25.17 -13.97 -0.99
CA ALA A 563 -24.97 -15.36 -0.58
C ALA A 563 -26.21 -16.24 -0.84
N ILE A 564 -26.01 -17.41 -1.45
CA ILE A 564 -26.99 -18.51 -1.43
C ILE A 564 -26.95 -19.18 -0.05
N ARG A 565 -25.74 -19.48 0.44
CA ARG A 565 -25.48 -19.92 1.81
C ARG A 565 -24.49 -18.97 2.47
N SER A 566 -24.79 -18.57 3.70
CA SER A 566 -23.84 -17.84 4.55
C SER A 566 -24.15 -18.11 6.02
N VAL A 567 -23.14 -18.04 6.89
CA VAL A 567 -23.32 -18.07 8.35
C VAL A 567 -23.15 -16.71 9.02
N SER A 568 -22.71 -15.69 8.29
CA SER A 568 -22.45 -14.35 8.80
C SER A 568 -23.73 -13.50 8.96
N GLN A 569 -23.59 -12.17 8.97
CA GLN A 569 -24.59 -11.20 9.41
C GLN A 569 -25.82 -11.09 8.50
N HIS A 570 -25.67 -11.31 7.19
CA HIS A 570 -26.77 -11.31 6.23
C HIS A 570 -27.36 -12.70 6.02
N GLY A 571 -26.50 -13.72 5.92
CA GLY A 571 -26.93 -15.12 5.81
C GLY A 571 -27.59 -15.43 4.47
N ASP A 572 -28.31 -16.55 4.41
CA ASP A 572 -28.96 -17.04 3.19
C ASP A 572 -29.96 -16.06 2.55
N THR A 573 -29.77 -15.76 1.27
CA THR A 573 -30.72 -14.95 0.48
C THR A 573 -31.88 -15.81 -0.01
N LYS A 574 -33.05 -15.66 0.61
CA LYS A 574 -34.26 -16.48 0.35
C LYS A 574 -34.64 -16.54 -1.11
N GLU A 575 -34.64 -15.42 -1.81
CA GLU A 575 -35.03 -15.33 -3.22
C GLU A 575 -34.05 -16.09 -4.14
N LEU A 576 -32.78 -16.23 -3.74
CA LEU A 576 -31.82 -17.09 -4.46
C LEU A 576 -32.03 -18.57 -4.13
N LEU A 577 -32.46 -18.91 -2.93
CA LEU A 577 -32.84 -20.30 -2.58
C LEU A 577 -34.09 -20.77 -3.34
N GLU A 578 -35.05 -19.88 -3.53
CA GLU A 578 -36.33 -20.18 -4.19
C GLU A 578 -36.22 -20.20 -5.72
N HIS A 579 -35.36 -19.36 -6.31
CA HIS A 579 -35.32 -19.19 -7.77
C HIS A 579 -34.01 -19.63 -8.43
N LEU A 580 -32.85 -19.34 -7.84
CA LEU A 580 -31.55 -19.57 -8.48
C LEU A 580 -30.99 -20.97 -8.17
N LEU A 581 -30.97 -21.37 -6.90
CA LEU A 581 -30.40 -22.65 -6.45
C LEU A 581 -30.99 -23.90 -7.13
N PRO A 582 -32.31 -23.98 -7.44
CA PRO A 582 -32.87 -25.12 -8.18
C PRO A 582 -32.21 -25.31 -9.55
N ILE A 583 -31.98 -24.22 -10.30
CA ILE A 583 -31.31 -24.26 -11.61
C ILE A 583 -29.85 -24.70 -11.43
N LEU A 584 -29.13 -24.12 -10.46
CA LEU A 584 -27.71 -24.47 -10.23
C LEU A 584 -27.53 -25.95 -9.89
N LYS A 585 -28.46 -26.53 -9.13
CA LYS A 585 -28.50 -27.96 -8.81
C LYS A 585 -28.84 -28.82 -10.03
N ALA A 586 -29.86 -28.44 -10.80
CA ALA A 586 -30.29 -29.19 -11.99
C ALA A 586 -29.21 -29.27 -13.07
N HIS A 587 -28.44 -28.20 -13.27
CA HIS A 587 -27.37 -28.14 -14.29
C HIS A 587 -25.98 -28.54 -13.76
N GLY A 588 -25.90 -29.01 -12.51
CA GLY A 588 -24.68 -29.56 -11.93
C GLY A 588 -23.55 -28.52 -11.81
N VAL A 589 -23.85 -27.33 -11.30
CA VAL A 589 -22.84 -26.33 -10.90
C VAL A 589 -21.90 -26.92 -9.84
N ASP A 590 -20.62 -26.53 -9.87
CA ASP A 590 -19.60 -26.97 -8.91
C ASP A 590 -19.39 -25.97 -7.79
N LEU A 591 -19.23 -24.69 -8.13
CA LEU A 591 -18.88 -23.62 -7.19
C LEU A 591 -19.84 -22.44 -7.36
N TYR A 592 -20.24 -21.82 -6.26
CA TYR A 592 -20.92 -20.53 -6.22
C TYR A 592 -20.07 -19.53 -5.42
N LEU A 593 -19.63 -18.44 -6.06
CA LEU A 593 -18.81 -17.40 -5.44
C LEU A 593 -19.66 -16.15 -5.18
N ASN A 594 -19.51 -15.56 -3.98
CA ASN A 594 -20.21 -14.33 -3.59
C ASN A 594 -19.39 -13.41 -2.68
N GLY A 595 -19.89 -12.20 -2.48
CA GLY A 595 -19.45 -11.25 -1.45
C GLY A 595 -20.57 -11.03 -0.44
N HIS A 596 -20.95 -9.77 -0.23
CA HIS A 596 -22.10 -9.28 0.55
C HIS A 596 -21.97 -9.45 2.07
N ASP A 597 -21.65 -10.66 2.52
CA ASP A 597 -21.24 -10.90 3.90
C ASP A 597 -19.74 -10.59 4.04
N HIS A 598 -19.41 -9.65 4.94
CA HIS A 598 -18.05 -9.15 5.05
C HIS A 598 -17.14 -10.11 5.85
N CYS A 599 -16.86 -11.26 5.27
CA CYS A 599 -16.06 -12.34 5.84
C CYS A 599 -15.55 -13.27 4.72
N LEU A 600 -14.76 -14.27 5.08
CA LEU A 600 -14.37 -15.36 4.20
C LEU A 600 -15.05 -16.65 4.66
N GLU A 601 -15.75 -17.36 3.77
CA GLU A 601 -16.46 -18.60 4.12
C GLU A 601 -16.32 -19.67 3.05
N HIS A 602 -16.32 -20.94 3.49
CA HIS A 602 -16.52 -22.11 2.64
C HIS A 602 -17.58 -23.02 3.26
N ILE A 603 -18.66 -23.26 2.53
CA ILE A 603 -19.77 -24.11 2.96
C ILE A 603 -20.03 -25.19 1.89
N SER A 604 -19.95 -26.45 2.28
CA SER A 604 -20.28 -27.59 1.42
C SER A 604 -21.76 -27.93 1.51
N SER A 605 -22.46 -27.96 0.37
CA SER A 605 -23.85 -28.39 0.29
C SER A 605 -24.03 -29.84 0.77
N ARG A 606 -25.04 -30.09 1.59
CA ARG A 606 -25.39 -31.43 2.10
C ARG A 606 -26.15 -32.31 1.11
N ASP A 607 -26.74 -31.69 0.09
CA ASP A 607 -27.69 -32.31 -0.84
C ASP A 607 -27.35 -32.06 -2.32
N SER A 608 -26.16 -31.53 -2.60
CA SER A 608 -25.58 -31.39 -3.94
C SER A 608 -24.05 -31.32 -3.85
N LYS A 609 -23.36 -31.33 -5.00
CA LYS A 609 -21.89 -31.13 -5.04
C LYS A 609 -21.45 -29.67 -4.89
N ILE A 610 -22.39 -28.71 -4.84
CA ILE A 610 -22.08 -27.27 -4.85
C ILE A 610 -21.30 -26.88 -3.60
N GLN A 611 -20.18 -26.19 -3.79
CA GLN A 611 -19.50 -25.44 -2.74
C GLN A 611 -19.89 -23.97 -2.82
N TYR A 612 -20.27 -23.38 -1.69
CA TYR A 612 -20.52 -21.94 -1.57
C TYR A 612 -19.26 -21.28 -0.97
N LEU A 613 -18.79 -20.22 -1.62
CA LEU A 613 -17.50 -19.58 -1.39
C LEU A 613 -17.69 -18.06 -1.25
N THR A 614 -17.67 -17.56 -0.02
CA THR A 614 -17.80 -16.13 0.28
C THR A 614 -16.42 -15.47 0.33
N SER A 615 -16.22 -14.40 -0.43
CA SER A 615 -15.00 -13.58 -0.47
C SER A 615 -15.26 -12.09 -0.23
N GLY A 616 -16.26 -11.76 0.59
CA GLY A 616 -16.71 -10.37 0.83
C GLY A 616 -15.84 -9.55 1.79
N ALA A 617 -14.59 -9.96 2.04
CA ALA A 617 -13.72 -9.34 3.03
C ALA A 617 -12.62 -8.45 2.43
N GLY A 618 -12.79 -7.97 1.19
CA GLY A 618 -11.78 -7.22 0.45
C GLY A 618 -11.50 -5.81 0.97
N SER A 619 -12.30 -5.32 1.93
CA SER A 619 -11.97 -4.13 2.72
C SER A 619 -12.42 -4.27 4.17
N LYS A 620 -13.68 -3.97 4.51
CA LYS A 620 -14.22 -4.20 5.86
C LYS A 620 -14.46 -5.70 6.09
N ALA A 621 -14.40 -6.11 7.35
CA ALA A 621 -14.86 -7.40 7.82
C ALA A 621 -15.80 -7.24 9.04
N TRP A 622 -16.72 -8.18 9.26
CA TRP A 622 -17.66 -8.19 10.38
C TRP A 622 -17.29 -9.28 11.40
N ARG A 623 -16.76 -8.85 12.54
CA ARG A 623 -16.30 -9.75 13.59
C ARG A 623 -17.44 -10.47 14.31
N GLY A 624 -17.24 -11.75 14.59
CA GLY A 624 -17.97 -12.49 15.63
C GLY A 624 -19.43 -12.87 15.35
N VAL A 625 -19.90 -12.89 14.09
CA VAL A 625 -21.24 -13.41 13.76
C VAL A 625 -21.12 -14.75 13.05
N GLN A 626 -21.52 -15.83 13.74
CA GLN A 626 -21.73 -17.14 13.12
C GLN A 626 -23.10 -17.69 13.55
N THR A 627 -23.96 -17.93 12.58
CA THR A 627 -25.29 -18.53 12.74
C THR A 627 -25.25 -20.02 12.37
N ALA A 628 -26.20 -20.81 12.87
CA ALA A 628 -26.23 -22.24 12.61
C ALA A 628 -26.68 -22.53 11.16
N ASN A 629 -25.80 -23.11 10.33
CA ASN A 629 -26.19 -23.65 9.02
C ASN A 629 -26.63 -25.12 9.14
N THR A 630 -27.39 -25.58 8.14
CA THR A 630 -27.72 -27.00 7.96
C THR A 630 -26.83 -27.69 6.93
N ASP A 631 -26.19 -26.92 6.05
CA ASP A 631 -25.05 -27.34 5.23
C ASP A 631 -23.75 -27.31 6.05
N LYS A 632 -22.70 -28.00 5.58
CA LYS A 632 -21.45 -28.15 6.36
C LYS A 632 -20.55 -26.93 6.17
N VAL A 633 -20.34 -26.15 7.23
CA VAL A 633 -19.31 -25.09 7.25
C VAL A 633 -17.94 -25.76 7.32
N GLU A 634 -17.14 -25.64 6.26
CA GLU A 634 -15.76 -26.15 6.21
C GLU A 634 -14.76 -25.11 6.72
N PHE A 635 -15.04 -23.82 6.49
CA PHE A 635 -14.19 -22.71 6.92
C PHE A 635 -15.02 -21.42 7.10
N PHE A 636 -14.61 -20.61 8.09
CA PHE A 636 -15.14 -19.29 8.37
C PHE A 636 -14.02 -18.42 8.95
N TYR A 637 -13.91 -17.17 8.49
CA TYR A 637 -12.99 -16.17 9.03
C TYR A 637 -13.60 -14.77 8.97
N ASP A 638 -13.56 -14.07 10.09
CA ASP A 638 -14.23 -12.77 10.32
C ASP A 638 -13.29 -11.56 10.21
N GLY A 639 -12.09 -11.80 9.66
CA GLY A 639 -11.13 -10.78 9.25
C GLY A 639 -11.14 -10.52 7.74
N GLN A 640 -10.20 -9.68 7.32
CA GLN A 640 -10.12 -9.11 5.96
C GLN A 640 -9.22 -9.98 5.09
N GLY A 641 -9.49 -10.05 3.78
CA GLY A 641 -8.75 -10.93 2.88
C GLY A 641 -9.44 -11.20 1.54
N PHE A 642 -8.98 -12.25 0.86
CA PHE A 642 -9.38 -12.64 -0.50
C PHE A 642 -9.17 -14.14 -0.74
N MET A 643 -9.55 -14.64 -1.92
CA MET A 643 -9.28 -16.02 -2.33
C MET A 643 -8.51 -16.12 -3.65
N SER A 644 -7.80 -17.23 -3.84
CA SER A 644 -7.26 -17.65 -5.13
C SER A 644 -7.84 -19.00 -5.55
N LEU A 645 -8.06 -19.19 -6.84
CA LEU A 645 -8.40 -20.49 -7.44
C LEU A 645 -7.35 -20.86 -8.49
N ARG A 646 -6.97 -22.15 -8.53
CA ARG A 646 -6.24 -22.77 -9.63
C ARG A 646 -7.02 -23.99 -10.12
N LEU A 647 -7.31 -24.04 -11.42
CA LEU A 647 -8.11 -25.06 -12.08
C LEU A 647 -7.27 -25.77 -13.15
N THR A 648 -7.53 -27.05 -13.36
CA THR A 648 -7.23 -27.81 -14.58
C THR A 648 -8.52 -28.50 -15.04
N ALA A 649 -8.52 -29.20 -16.18
CA ALA A 649 -9.69 -30.00 -16.58
C ALA A 649 -10.08 -31.08 -15.53
N ALA A 650 -9.15 -31.53 -14.70
CA ALA A 650 -9.34 -32.61 -13.74
C ALA A 650 -9.35 -32.16 -12.27
N GLU A 651 -8.80 -30.99 -11.93
CA GLU A 651 -8.58 -30.59 -10.54
C GLU A 651 -8.98 -29.13 -10.29
N ALA A 652 -9.47 -28.84 -9.09
CA ALA A 652 -9.65 -27.49 -8.57
C ALA A 652 -8.99 -27.37 -7.20
N SER A 653 -8.15 -26.36 -7.03
CA SER A 653 -7.52 -25.98 -5.77
C SER A 653 -7.91 -24.54 -5.45
N LEU A 654 -8.40 -24.30 -4.24
CA LEU A 654 -8.68 -22.96 -3.74
C LEU A 654 -7.94 -22.70 -2.43
N ALA A 655 -7.60 -21.44 -2.19
CA ALA A 655 -7.00 -20.98 -0.95
C ALA A 655 -7.60 -19.63 -0.53
N PHE A 656 -7.82 -19.47 0.77
CA PHE A 656 -8.22 -18.21 1.39
C PHE A 656 -7.03 -17.57 2.08
N TYR A 657 -6.87 -16.26 1.93
CA TYR A 657 -5.76 -15.47 2.46
C TYR A 657 -6.30 -14.39 3.38
N ASP A 658 -5.62 -14.13 4.50
CA ASP A 658 -5.86 -12.91 5.27
C ASP A 658 -5.20 -11.66 4.65
N VAL A 659 -5.43 -10.52 5.29
CA VAL A 659 -4.85 -9.20 4.97
C VAL A 659 -3.32 -9.15 4.98
N ALA A 660 -2.65 -10.12 5.62
CA ALA A 660 -1.19 -10.25 5.64
C ALA A 660 -0.68 -11.28 4.60
N GLY A 661 -1.56 -11.84 3.77
CA GLY A 661 -1.21 -12.84 2.75
C GLY A 661 -0.99 -14.24 3.31
N LYS A 662 -1.33 -14.49 4.58
CA LYS A 662 -1.25 -15.82 5.18
C LYS A 662 -2.41 -16.67 4.70
N ILE A 663 -2.11 -17.86 4.21
CA ILE A 663 -3.12 -18.86 3.87
C ILE A 663 -3.82 -19.34 5.15
N LEU A 664 -5.14 -19.18 5.20
CA LEU A 664 -6.00 -19.57 6.31
C LEU A 664 -6.64 -20.94 6.09
N HIS A 665 -7.01 -21.24 4.84
CA HIS A 665 -7.70 -22.46 4.45
C HIS A 665 -7.33 -22.86 3.03
N ILE A 666 -7.23 -24.15 2.78
CA ILE A 666 -7.02 -24.74 1.45
C ILE A 666 -8.08 -25.82 1.27
N TRP A 667 -8.70 -25.86 0.09
CA TRP A 667 -9.54 -26.98 -0.33
C TRP A 667 -9.16 -27.42 -1.74
N MET A 668 -9.13 -28.72 -1.96
CA MET A 668 -8.76 -29.33 -3.23
C MET A 668 -9.76 -30.43 -3.56
N VAL A 669 -10.14 -30.53 -4.83
CA VAL A 669 -11.01 -31.57 -5.36
C VAL A 669 -10.51 -32.03 -6.72
N ALA A 670 -10.58 -33.34 -6.96
CA ALA A 670 -10.36 -33.94 -8.27
C ALA A 670 -11.69 -34.45 -8.84
N LYS A 671 -11.88 -34.24 -10.15
CA LYS A 671 -12.92 -34.87 -10.94
C LYS A 671 -12.36 -36.14 -11.61
N PRO A 672 -13.15 -37.22 -11.70
CA PRO A 672 -12.79 -38.36 -12.52
C PRO A 672 -12.53 -37.91 -13.96
N ALA A 673 -11.49 -38.43 -14.59
CA ALA A 673 -11.22 -38.17 -16.01
C ALA A 673 -12.43 -38.58 -16.85
N THR A 674 -13.04 -37.63 -17.55
CA THR A 674 -14.13 -37.90 -18.48
C THR A 674 -13.60 -38.68 -19.67
N GLY A 675 -13.96 -39.96 -19.77
CA GLY A 675 -13.72 -40.76 -20.97
C GLY A 675 -14.36 -40.10 -22.19
N HIS A 676 -13.64 -40.11 -23.31
CA HIS A 676 -13.98 -39.45 -24.57
C HIS A 676 -15.32 -39.90 -25.17
#